data_AF-A0A954PCD5-F1
#
_entry.id   AF-A0A954PCD5-F1
#
_cell.length_a   1.000
_cell.length_b   1.000
_cell.length_c   1.000
_cell.angle_alpha   90.00
_cell.angle_beta   90.00
_cell.angle_gamma   90.00
#
_symmetry.space_group_name_H-M   'P 1'
#
loop_
_entity.id
_entity.type
_entity.pdbx_description
1 polymer ?
#
loop_
_entity_poly.entity_id
_entity_poly.type
_entity_poly.pdbx_seq_one_letter_code
_entity_poly.pdbx_strand_id
1 'polypeptide(L)'
;MKHNLALLATIAYTLFCCGSVGAQDIVAWPKLASQLAIAGENAGEIKQALSSAPPAHRASLEFLVEHMPEQDLKTLSAGFLLEDVRLAHEARRASPWEISDENFLNYVLPYANVDETREAWRGELRQHAEKIVDGCRTPGEAAQRLNKELYKLLGVKYSTARRKANQCPSESIEHGLASCTGLTILLIDACRSVNVPARLVGIPSWTTKRGNHTWIEIWNDGDWHFTGAAEYNPAGLDKAWFVGDASRADATSTLHSIYAVSFRKTDTLFPMVWSRSGPRPYAINVTERYTKQPIPSAERLVDVRVQIRSGKDGRRLSAPVQVCLAEETSQQCSFGTSKGETDDTNNMLTFQLNAGLKYKITTPGLAAPHIFIASGETQTVSLSVDESVTDKPKLDKKETAQLVSQLYQLRLEKLRQERGGEWDAKKIVIGELEMKFDYRIFGDEPQGGHSLYISMHGGGGTTARVNDSQWRNQIELYEPAEGIYLAPRAPTNTWNLWHQPHIDQFFNRIIEDAIALEGINPNRVYIMGYSAGGDGVYQLAPRMADQLAAAAMMAGHPNGVSPLGLRNIGFTLHMGGKDSAYNRNAKAAEWKETLAELRSNDPDGYVHEVVIHPEFGHWMQRQDAVAIDWMSKFTRNPLPTRVVWHQTGVPHSQFYWLAATETDRVPNAKMMVNRDGNVFTIQEAEGIKEVIIRLNDDMIDFDSPVIVKFGDRIHAFEDLTRSRALIEQTLNERSDTNAVFSAELHIPVN
;
A
#
# COMPACT_ATOMS: atom_id res chain seq x y z
N MET A 1 -59.82 -23.95 -77.48
CA MET A 1 -60.26 -24.75 -76.32
C MET A 1 -59.73 -24.09 -75.06
N LYS A 2 -60.60 -23.94 -74.06
CA LYS A 2 -60.47 -23.27 -72.76
C LYS A 2 -59.04 -23.25 -72.20
N HIS A 3 -58.55 -22.11 -71.70
CA HIS A 3 -57.75 -22.03 -70.47
C HIS A 3 -57.95 -20.66 -69.81
N ASN A 4 -58.43 -20.73 -68.58
CA ASN A 4 -58.59 -19.66 -67.61
C ASN A 4 -57.25 -19.40 -66.89
N LEU A 5 -57.02 -18.13 -66.55
CA LEU A 5 -56.61 -17.56 -65.26
C LEU A 5 -55.50 -16.51 -65.42
N ALA A 6 -55.96 -15.26 -65.53
CA ALA A 6 -55.15 -14.08 -65.29
C ALA A 6 -55.19 -13.76 -63.79
N LEU A 7 -54.18 -14.20 -63.03
CA LEU A 7 -53.77 -13.61 -61.76
C LEU A 7 -52.42 -14.24 -61.37
N LEU A 8 -51.38 -13.41 -61.24
CA LEU A 8 -50.03 -13.66 -60.66
C LEU A 8 -48.92 -13.15 -61.59
N ALA A 9 -48.85 -11.83 -61.70
CA ALA A 9 -47.70 -11.11 -62.24
C ALA A 9 -47.41 -9.88 -61.37
N THR A 10 -46.99 -10.14 -60.12
CA THR A 10 -46.35 -9.11 -59.28
C THR A 10 -45.53 -9.80 -58.19
N ILE A 11 -44.34 -9.25 -57.91
CA ILE A 11 -43.33 -9.68 -56.93
C ILE A 11 -42.29 -10.68 -57.49
N ALA A 12 -41.57 -10.22 -58.51
CA ALA A 12 -40.14 -10.47 -58.62
C ALA A 12 -39.43 -9.35 -57.85
N TYR A 13 -39.00 -9.64 -56.62
CA TYR A 13 -37.86 -9.07 -55.87
C TYR A 13 -38.00 -9.57 -54.42
N THR A 14 -36.87 -9.83 -53.76
CA THR A 14 -36.65 -10.31 -52.38
C THR A 14 -36.85 -11.81 -52.09
N LEU A 15 -35.81 -12.40 -51.46
CA LEU A 15 -35.64 -13.75 -50.89
C LEU A 15 -34.94 -14.82 -51.76
N PHE A 16 -33.61 -14.80 -51.81
CA PHE A 16 -32.73 -15.89 -51.33
C PHE A 16 -31.25 -15.53 -51.56
N CYS A 17 -30.62 -14.90 -50.57
CA CYS A 17 -29.16 -14.90 -50.38
C CYS A 17 -28.88 -15.47 -48.99
N CYS A 18 -29.14 -16.76 -48.80
CA CYS A 18 -28.53 -17.55 -47.74
C CYS A 18 -27.46 -18.42 -48.41
N GLY A 19 -26.19 -18.24 -48.05
CA GLY A 19 -25.10 -19.10 -48.50
C GLY A 19 -25.42 -20.56 -48.14
N SER A 20 -25.53 -21.42 -49.15
CA SER A 20 -25.68 -22.86 -48.97
C SER A 20 -24.37 -23.46 -48.49
N VAL A 21 -24.39 -24.26 -47.42
CA VAL A 21 -23.27 -25.12 -47.02
C VAL A 21 -22.92 -26.06 -48.18
N GLY A 22 -21.68 -26.05 -48.64
CA GLY A 22 -21.23 -26.98 -49.69
C GLY A 22 -21.20 -28.42 -49.17
N ALA A 23 -21.65 -29.39 -49.96
CA ALA A 23 -21.64 -30.81 -49.59
C ALA A 23 -20.24 -31.32 -49.20
N GLN A 24 -19.16 -30.71 -49.71
CA GLN A 24 -17.78 -31.02 -49.35
C GLN A 24 -17.40 -30.58 -47.92
N ASP A 25 -18.01 -29.52 -47.39
CA ASP A 25 -17.71 -29.00 -46.06
C ASP A 25 -18.32 -29.87 -44.94
N ILE A 26 -19.51 -30.42 -45.20
CA ILE A 26 -20.18 -31.39 -44.31
C ILE A 26 -19.32 -32.66 -44.16
N VAL A 27 -18.62 -33.06 -45.22
CA VAL A 27 -17.76 -34.25 -45.21
C VAL A 27 -16.41 -33.99 -44.54
N ALA A 28 -15.77 -32.85 -44.82
CA ALA A 28 -14.43 -32.54 -44.29
C ALA A 28 -14.47 -32.07 -42.81
N TRP A 29 -15.51 -31.33 -42.41
CA TRP A 29 -15.63 -30.72 -41.08
C TRP A 29 -17.06 -30.83 -40.52
N PRO A 30 -17.57 -32.05 -40.31
CA PRO A 30 -18.98 -32.26 -39.94
C PRO A 30 -19.40 -31.53 -38.66
N LYS A 31 -18.48 -31.38 -37.68
CA LYS A 31 -18.74 -30.66 -36.42
C LYS A 31 -18.81 -29.13 -36.57
N LEU A 32 -18.19 -28.58 -37.61
CA LEU A 32 -18.07 -27.13 -37.82
C LEU A 32 -18.88 -26.66 -39.03
N ALA A 33 -19.68 -27.54 -39.64
CA ALA A 33 -20.46 -27.23 -40.84
C ALA A 33 -21.37 -26.01 -40.66
N SER A 34 -21.99 -25.84 -39.48
CA SER A 34 -22.81 -24.66 -39.18
C SER A 34 -21.99 -23.38 -39.11
N GLN A 35 -20.79 -23.45 -38.53
CA GLN A 35 -19.88 -22.31 -38.36
C GLN A 35 -19.32 -21.87 -39.71
N LEU A 36 -18.95 -22.84 -40.56
CA LEU A 36 -18.54 -22.58 -41.95
C LEU A 36 -19.68 -21.95 -42.78
N ALA A 37 -20.93 -22.35 -42.52
CA ALA A 37 -22.10 -21.70 -43.13
C ALA A 37 -22.19 -20.22 -42.75
N ILE A 38 -22.04 -19.93 -41.44
CA ILE A 38 -22.12 -18.59 -40.88
C ILE A 38 -20.98 -17.69 -41.37
N ALA A 39 -19.78 -18.25 -41.55
CA ALA A 39 -18.61 -17.54 -42.05
C ALA A 39 -18.83 -16.95 -43.46
N GLY A 40 -19.71 -17.54 -44.26
CA GLY A 40 -20.06 -17.03 -45.59
C GLY A 40 -18.84 -16.89 -46.50
N GLU A 41 -18.59 -15.68 -47.00
CA GLU A 41 -17.44 -15.37 -47.87
C GLU A 41 -16.09 -15.65 -47.16
N ASN A 42 -16.05 -15.58 -45.83
CA ASN A 42 -14.84 -15.84 -45.04
C ASN A 42 -14.58 -17.33 -44.76
N ALA A 43 -15.44 -18.24 -45.22
CA ALA A 43 -15.27 -19.68 -44.98
C ALA A 43 -13.94 -20.23 -45.54
N GLY A 44 -13.37 -19.59 -46.57
CA GLY A 44 -12.05 -19.93 -47.11
C GLY A 44 -10.92 -19.77 -46.09
N GLU A 45 -10.88 -18.64 -45.38
CA GLU A 45 -9.90 -18.36 -44.33
C GLU A 45 -10.02 -19.36 -43.17
N ILE A 46 -11.24 -19.68 -42.74
CA ILE A 46 -11.47 -20.65 -41.66
C ILE A 46 -10.97 -22.05 -42.05
N LYS A 47 -11.26 -22.50 -43.28
CA LYS A 47 -10.79 -23.79 -43.80
C LYS A 47 -9.27 -23.83 -43.95
N GLN A 48 -8.67 -22.71 -44.38
CA GLN A 48 -7.22 -22.59 -44.47
C GLN A 48 -6.57 -22.73 -43.10
N ALA A 49 -7.05 -22.00 -42.08
CA ALA A 49 -6.56 -22.15 -40.71
C ALA A 49 -6.66 -23.61 -40.21
N LEU A 50 -7.81 -24.25 -40.38
CA LEU A 50 -8.03 -25.63 -39.95
C LEU A 50 -7.13 -26.65 -40.67
N SER A 51 -6.85 -26.43 -41.96
CA SER A 51 -6.04 -27.34 -42.78
C SER A 51 -4.54 -27.12 -42.61
N SER A 52 -4.11 -25.89 -42.34
CA SER A 52 -2.71 -25.51 -42.12
C SER A 52 -2.24 -25.71 -40.68
N ALA A 53 -3.16 -25.95 -39.74
CA ALA A 53 -2.85 -26.21 -38.34
C ALA A 53 -1.94 -27.44 -38.16
N PRO A 54 -0.85 -27.34 -37.36
CA PRO A 54 -0.15 -28.52 -36.87
C PRO A 54 -1.11 -29.46 -36.12
N PRO A 55 -0.90 -30.80 -36.14
CA PRO A 55 -1.77 -31.75 -35.46
C PRO A 55 -2.03 -31.41 -33.98
N ALA A 56 -1.02 -30.92 -33.26
CA ALA A 56 -1.12 -30.52 -31.86
C ALA A 56 -2.01 -29.29 -31.61
N HIS A 57 -2.24 -28.45 -32.63
CA HIS A 57 -3.00 -27.20 -32.54
C HIS A 57 -4.43 -27.34 -33.08
N ARG A 58 -4.73 -28.43 -33.79
CA ARG A 58 -6.01 -28.62 -34.49
C ARG A 58 -7.21 -28.57 -33.55
N ALA A 59 -7.14 -29.24 -32.40
CA ALA A 59 -8.21 -29.23 -31.40
C ALA A 59 -8.48 -27.81 -30.84
N SER A 60 -7.44 -26.99 -30.68
CA SER A 60 -7.57 -25.59 -30.23
C SER A 60 -8.22 -24.71 -31.29
N LEU A 61 -7.87 -24.89 -32.57
CA LEU A 61 -8.52 -24.18 -33.66
C LEU A 61 -9.97 -24.61 -33.86
N GLU A 62 -10.25 -25.91 -33.77
CA GLU A 62 -11.62 -26.42 -33.81
C GLU A 62 -12.46 -25.81 -32.67
N PHE A 63 -11.92 -25.75 -31.45
CA PHE A 63 -12.57 -25.10 -30.31
C PHE A 63 -12.84 -23.60 -30.56
N LEU A 64 -11.86 -22.84 -31.06
CA LEU A 64 -12.06 -21.43 -31.38
C LEU A 64 -13.14 -21.25 -32.43
N VAL A 65 -13.10 -22.02 -33.53
CA VAL A 65 -14.10 -21.92 -34.61
C VAL A 65 -15.49 -22.28 -34.12
N GLU A 66 -15.61 -23.32 -33.29
CA GLU A 66 -16.90 -23.77 -32.75
C GLU A 66 -17.60 -22.69 -31.91
N HIS A 67 -16.82 -21.91 -31.15
CA HIS A 67 -17.33 -21.04 -30.10
C HIS A 67 -17.19 -19.54 -30.36
N MET A 68 -16.37 -19.11 -31.33
CA MET A 68 -16.17 -17.69 -31.59
C MET A 68 -17.46 -16.99 -32.09
N PRO A 69 -17.60 -15.68 -31.83
CA PRO A 69 -18.72 -14.88 -32.32
C PRO A 69 -18.90 -14.95 -33.84
N GLU A 70 -20.14 -14.78 -34.29
CA GLU A 70 -20.48 -14.75 -35.72
C GLU A 70 -19.70 -13.68 -36.49
N GLN A 71 -19.46 -12.53 -35.89
CA GLN A 71 -18.64 -11.48 -36.51
C GLN A 71 -17.21 -11.95 -36.76
N ASP A 72 -16.63 -12.69 -35.81
CA ASP A 72 -15.26 -13.19 -35.90
C ASP A 72 -15.16 -14.30 -36.96
N LEU A 73 -16.17 -15.17 -37.08
CA LEU A 73 -16.32 -16.13 -38.18
C LEU A 73 -16.30 -15.48 -39.57
N LYS A 74 -16.85 -14.28 -39.69
CA LYS A 74 -16.97 -13.55 -40.96
C LYS A 74 -15.77 -12.65 -41.27
N THR A 75 -14.84 -12.43 -40.34
CA THR A 75 -13.82 -11.38 -40.50
C THR A 75 -12.39 -11.80 -40.15
N LEU A 76 -12.19 -12.80 -39.28
CA LEU A 76 -10.83 -13.20 -38.90
C LEU A 76 -10.15 -14.01 -40.00
N SER A 77 -8.88 -13.69 -40.25
CA SER A 77 -8.05 -14.38 -41.22
C SER A 77 -7.44 -15.66 -40.65
N ALA A 78 -7.04 -16.56 -41.54
CA ALA A 78 -6.31 -17.77 -41.21
C ALA A 78 -5.02 -17.46 -40.44
N GLY A 79 -4.30 -16.42 -40.88
CA GLY A 79 -3.04 -15.97 -40.27
C GLY A 79 -3.22 -15.53 -38.82
N PHE A 80 -4.29 -14.78 -38.52
CA PHE A 80 -4.60 -14.34 -37.16
C PHE A 80 -4.85 -15.53 -36.22
N LEU A 81 -5.71 -16.46 -36.65
CA LEU A 81 -6.08 -17.64 -35.85
C LEU A 81 -4.87 -18.57 -35.63
N LEU A 82 -4.08 -18.83 -36.67
CA LEU A 82 -2.90 -19.67 -36.58
C LEU A 82 -1.85 -19.09 -35.63
N GLU A 83 -1.64 -17.78 -35.68
CA GLU A 83 -0.67 -17.09 -34.83
C GLU A 83 -1.10 -17.08 -33.36
N ASP A 84 -2.36 -16.76 -33.06
CA ASP A 84 -2.89 -16.78 -31.69
C ASP A 84 -2.76 -18.18 -31.06
N VAL A 85 -3.16 -19.24 -31.79
CA VAL A 85 -3.04 -20.62 -31.31
C VAL A 85 -1.58 -21.00 -31.12
N ARG A 86 -0.69 -20.65 -32.06
CA ARG A 86 0.76 -20.93 -31.93
C ARG A 86 1.32 -20.30 -30.65
N LEU A 87 1.06 -19.01 -30.44
CA LEU A 87 1.57 -18.27 -29.29
C LEU A 87 0.97 -18.76 -27.96
N ALA A 88 -0.31 -19.13 -27.91
CA ALA A 88 -0.94 -19.71 -26.72
C ALA A 88 -0.30 -21.06 -26.34
N HIS A 89 -0.04 -21.92 -27.33
CA HIS A 89 0.65 -23.20 -27.11
C HIS A 89 2.11 -23.02 -26.70
N GLU A 90 2.80 -22.01 -27.21
CA GLU A 90 4.15 -21.67 -26.75
C GLU A 90 4.18 -21.18 -25.32
N ALA A 91 3.24 -20.32 -24.92
CA ALA A 91 3.09 -19.90 -23.54
C ALA A 91 2.81 -21.09 -22.62
N ARG A 92 1.94 -22.01 -23.05
CA ARG A 92 1.65 -23.25 -22.29
C ARG A 92 2.89 -24.11 -22.09
N ARG A 93 3.72 -24.29 -23.12
CA ARG A 93 4.97 -25.06 -23.03
C ARG A 93 6.06 -24.38 -22.18
N ALA A 94 6.07 -23.06 -22.13
CA ALA A 94 7.07 -22.29 -21.37
C ALA A 94 6.69 -22.10 -19.89
N SER A 95 5.43 -22.35 -19.54
CA SER A 95 4.86 -22.16 -18.21
C SER A 95 5.43 -23.15 -17.17
N PRO A 96 5.78 -22.70 -15.95
CA PRO A 96 6.21 -23.60 -14.87
C PRO A 96 5.03 -24.30 -14.16
N TRP A 97 3.78 -23.91 -14.47
CA TRP A 97 2.58 -24.55 -13.95
C TRP A 97 1.79 -25.26 -15.05
N GLU A 98 1.09 -26.32 -14.65
CA GLU A 98 0.18 -27.11 -15.49
C GLU A 98 -1.27 -26.69 -15.30
N ILE A 99 -2.04 -26.69 -16.38
CA ILE A 99 -3.48 -26.40 -16.37
C ILE A 99 -4.23 -27.44 -17.20
N SER A 100 -5.49 -27.67 -16.85
CA SER A 100 -6.36 -28.57 -17.61
C SER A 100 -6.58 -28.05 -19.04
N ASP A 101 -6.86 -28.96 -19.98
CA ASP A 101 -7.23 -28.58 -21.34
C ASP A 101 -8.49 -27.71 -21.36
N GLU A 102 -9.43 -27.94 -20.44
CA GLU A 102 -10.61 -27.09 -20.30
C GLU A 102 -10.24 -25.64 -19.97
N ASN A 103 -9.37 -25.42 -18.99
CA ASN A 103 -8.93 -24.08 -18.62
C ASN A 103 -8.07 -23.43 -19.69
N PHE A 104 -7.20 -24.21 -20.35
CA PHE A 104 -6.42 -23.72 -21.46
C PHE A 104 -7.33 -23.26 -22.61
N LEU A 105 -8.23 -24.11 -23.08
CA LEU A 105 -9.11 -23.81 -24.21
C LEU A 105 -10.07 -22.65 -23.89
N ASN A 106 -10.65 -22.59 -22.69
CA ASN A 106 -11.69 -21.61 -22.40
C ASN A 106 -11.19 -20.29 -21.80
N TYR A 107 -10.01 -20.26 -21.17
CA TYR A 107 -9.55 -19.11 -20.38
C TYR A 107 -8.10 -18.70 -20.61
N VAL A 108 -7.36 -19.36 -21.50
CA VAL A 108 -6.02 -18.95 -21.96
C VAL A 108 -5.99 -18.70 -23.47
N LEU A 109 -6.47 -19.67 -24.24
CA LEU A 109 -6.50 -19.66 -25.70
C LEU A 109 -7.30 -18.50 -26.30
N PRO A 110 -8.44 -18.04 -25.75
CA PRO A 110 -9.23 -17.01 -26.42
C PRO A 110 -8.48 -15.69 -26.64
N TYR A 111 -8.56 -15.17 -27.86
CA TYR A 111 -7.98 -13.89 -28.30
C TYR A 111 -8.80 -12.66 -27.88
N ALA A 112 -9.94 -12.87 -27.21
CA ALA A 112 -10.83 -11.80 -26.76
C ALA A 112 -11.56 -12.18 -25.47
N ASN A 113 -12.08 -11.17 -24.78
CA ASN A 113 -12.87 -11.24 -23.57
C ASN A 113 -14.34 -10.90 -23.84
N VAL A 114 -14.59 -9.81 -24.56
CA VAL A 114 -15.93 -9.29 -24.83
C VAL A 114 -16.02 -8.82 -26.30
N ASP A 115 -16.58 -7.63 -26.53
CA ASP A 115 -16.71 -6.97 -27.83
C ASP A 115 -15.60 -5.94 -28.11
N GLU A 116 -14.43 -6.05 -27.46
CA GLU A 116 -13.25 -5.22 -27.76
C GLU A 116 -12.76 -5.43 -29.20
N THR A 117 -12.03 -4.44 -29.73
CA THR A 117 -11.42 -4.54 -31.06
C THR A 117 -10.49 -5.75 -31.12
N ARG A 118 -10.62 -6.60 -32.15
CA ARG A 118 -9.76 -7.77 -32.32
C ARG A 118 -8.36 -7.34 -32.73
N GLU A 119 -7.35 -7.76 -31.98
CA GLU A 119 -5.95 -7.46 -32.26
C GLU A 119 -5.02 -8.61 -31.83
N ALA A 120 -3.83 -8.66 -32.42
CA ALA A 120 -2.84 -9.70 -32.15
C ALA A 120 -1.97 -9.36 -30.92
N TRP A 121 -2.61 -9.07 -29.78
CA TRP A 121 -1.94 -8.59 -28.55
C TRP A 121 -0.96 -9.59 -27.92
N ARG A 122 -1.17 -10.90 -28.16
CA ARG A 122 -0.48 -11.96 -27.41
C ARG A 122 1.03 -11.90 -27.51
N GLY A 123 1.57 -11.63 -28.69
CA GLY A 123 3.00 -11.56 -28.92
C GLY A 123 3.66 -10.40 -28.17
N GLU A 124 3.05 -9.21 -28.24
CA GLU A 124 3.57 -7.99 -27.61
C GLU A 124 3.45 -8.07 -26.08
N LEU A 125 2.26 -8.39 -25.56
CA LEU A 125 2.05 -8.48 -24.11
C LEU A 125 2.93 -9.56 -23.47
N ARG A 126 3.18 -10.68 -24.17
CA ARG A 126 4.07 -11.73 -23.68
C ARG A 126 5.50 -11.23 -23.43
N GLN A 127 6.04 -10.36 -24.29
CA GLN A 127 7.39 -9.80 -24.11
C GLN A 127 7.53 -8.99 -22.82
N HIS A 128 6.45 -8.32 -22.40
CA HIS A 128 6.39 -7.61 -21.13
C HIS A 128 6.13 -8.58 -19.97
N ALA A 129 5.13 -9.45 -20.12
CA ALA A 129 4.66 -10.35 -19.08
C ALA A 129 5.72 -11.38 -18.66
N GLU A 130 6.47 -11.98 -19.59
CA GLU A 130 7.52 -12.96 -19.28
C GLU A 130 8.58 -12.39 -18.34
N LYS A 131 9.00 -11.13 -18.56
CA LYS A 131 9.95 -10.44 -17.67
C LYS A 131 9.35 -10.21 -16.28
N ILE A 132 8.06 -9.85 -16.23
CA ILE A 132 7.37 -9.60 -14.97
C ILE A 132 7.17 -10.90 -14.20
N VAL A 133 6.93 -12.05 -14.84
CA VAL A 133 6.62 -13.32 -14.16
C VAL A 133 7.82 -14.25 -13.95
N ASP A 134 9.04 -13.79 -14.26
CA ASP A 134 10.29 -14.54 -14.05
C ASP A 134 10.49 -15.06 -12.60
N GLY A 135 10.48 -16.37 -12.41
CA GLY A 135 10.59 -17.00 -11.10
C GLY A 135 9.28 -17.13 -10.30
N CYS A 136 8.14 -16.73 -10.85
CA CYS A 136 6.82 -17.13 -10.31
C CYS A 136 6.62 -18.64 -10.48
N ARG A 137 6.00 -19.27 -9.48
CA ARG A 137 5.77 -20.73 -9.47
C ARG A 137 4.30 -21.11 -9.67
N THR A 138 3.38 -20.18 -9.42
CA THR A 138 1.94 -20.43 -9.54
C THR A 138 1.26 -19.39 -10.43
N PRO A 139 0.10 -19.72 -11.04
CA PRO A 139 -0.72 -18.75 -11.77
C PRO A 139 -1.08 -17.52 -10.91
N GLY A 140 -1.37 -17.73 -9.62
CA GLY A 140 -1.74 -16.67 -8.70
C GLY A 140 -0.60 -15.70 -8.39
N GLU A 141 0.62 -16.20 -8.20
CA GLU A 141 1.82 -15.36 -8.04
C GLU A 141 2.07 -14.53 -9.30
N ALA A 142 1.97 -15.16 -10.48
CA ALA A 142 2.14 -14.49 -11.77
C ALA A 142 1.10 -13.39 -11.97
N ALA A 143 -0.18 -13.66 -11.69
CA ALA A 143 -1.25 -12.67 -11.77
C ALA A 143 -1.04 -11.49 -10.81
N GLN A 144 -0.63 -11.75 -9.56
CA GLN A 144 -0.33 -10.71 -8.58
C GLN A 144 0.81 -9.80 -9.06
N ARG A 145 1.87 -10.38 -9.61
CA ARG A 145 3.02 -9.60 -10.07
C ARG A 145 2.72 -8.82 -11.34
N LEU A 146 1.95 -9.39 -12.27
CA LEU A 146 1.40 -8.67 -13.41
C LEU A 146 0.54 -7.49 -12.95
N ASN A 147 -0.39 -7.69 -12.02
CA ASN A 147 -1.26 -6.62 -11.52
C ASN A 147 -0.46 -5.49 -10.83
N LYS A 148 0.65 -5.82 -10.17
CA LYS A 148 1.52 -4.86 -9.49
C LYS A 148 2.34 -3.97 -10.44
N GLU A 149 2.88 -4.56 -11.51
CA GLU A 149 3.92 -3.92 -12.32
C GLU A 149 3.47 -3.54 -13.73
N LEU A 150 2.54 -4.29 -14.34
CA LEU A 150 2.19 -4.16 -15.76
C LEU A 150 1.66 -2.77 -16.12
N TYR A 151 0.70 -2.25 -15.35
CA TYR A 151 0.08 -0.96 -15.63
C TYR A 151 1.05 0.21 -15.53
N LYS A 152 1.99 0.15 -14.57
CA LYS A 152 3.06 1.14 -14.42
C LYS A 152 4.02 1.09 -15.61
N LEU A 153 4.41 -0.14 -16.00
CA LEU A 153 5.28 -0.36 -17.15
C LEU A 153 4.67 0.18 -18.45
N LEU A 154 3.36 0.01 -18.63
CA LEU A 154 2.64 0.43 -19.83
C LEU A 154 2.09 1.86 -19.77
N GLY A 155 2.22 2.56 -18.64
CA GLY A 155 1.73 3.93 -18.47
C GLY A 155 0.20 4.07 -18.50
N VAL A 156 -0.55 3.01 -18.16
CA VAL A 156 -2.02 2.98 -18.22
C VAL A 156 -2.62 3.16 -16.83
N LYS A 157 -3.57 4.09 -16.67
CA LYS A 157 -4.30 4.33 -15.42
C LYS A 157 -5.81 4.33 -15.61
N TYR A 158 -6.54 4.13 -14.51
CA TYR A 158 -8.00 4.23 -14.53
C TYR A 158 -8.45 5.66 -14.85
N SER A 159 -9.45 5.79 -15.70
CA SER A 159 -10.22 7.03 -15.87
C SER A 159 -11.55 6.78 -16.56
N THR A 160 -12.53 7.63 -16.29
CA THR A 160 -13.80 7.72 -17.03
C THR A 160 -13.67 8.58 -18.31
N ALA A 161 -12.59 9.36 -18.46
CA ALA A 161 -12.27 10.20 -19.63
C ALA A 161 -11.62 9.44 -20.80
N ARG A 162 -11.84 8.13 -20.85
CA ARG A 162 -11.41 7.20 -21.91
C ARG A 162 -12.33 7.19 -23.14
N ARG A 163 -11.80 6.74 -24.29
CA ARG A 163 -12.52 6.69 -25.58
C ARG A 163 -13.74 5.76 -25.57
N LYS A 164 -13.61 4.55 -25.02
CA LYS A 164 -14.70 3.56 -24.87
C LYS A 164 -14.45 2.66 -23.66
N ALA A 165 -15.47 1.96 -23.16
CA ALA A 165 -15.33 1.15 -21.94
C ALA A 165 -14.44 -0.10 -22.16
N ASN A 166 -14.69 -0.80 -23.25
CA ASN A 166 -14.10 -2.08 -23.66
C ASN A 166 -12.87 -1.89 -24.57
N GLN A 167 -11.91 -1.05 -24.17
CA GLN A 167 -10.66 -0.86 -24.92
C GLN A 167 -9.87 -2.17 -25.00
N CYS A 168 -9.35 -2.50 -26.18
CA CYS A 168 -8.33 -3.55 -26.31
C CYS A 168 -6.99 -3.06 -25.72
N PRO A 169 -5.99 -3.96 -25.55
CA PRO A 169 -4.68 -3.58 -25.02
C PRO A 169 -4.05 -2.36 -25.69
N SER A 170 -3.92 -2.34 -27.03
CA SER A 170 -3.29 -1.21 -27.73
C SER A 170 -4.02 0.12 -27.51
N GLU A 171 -5.35 0.12 -27.55
CA GLU A 171 -6.17 1.30 -27.29
C GLU A 171 -6.02 1.82 -25.84
N SER A 172 -5.76 0.92 -24.89
CA SER A 172 -5.51 1.29 -23.49
C SER A 172 -4.12 1.89 -23.31
N ILE A 173 -3.11 1.29 -23.97
CA ILE A 173 -1.71 1.73 -23.94
C ILE A 173 -1.53 3.08 -24.63
N GLU A 174 -2.05 3.24 -25.86
CA GLU A 174 -1.93 4.48 -26.64
C GLU A 174 -2.56 5.67 -25.90
N HIS A 175 -3.72 5.45 -25.29
CA HIS A 175 -4.45 6.51 -24.61
C HIS A 175 -3.94 6.79 -23.19
N GLY A 176 -3.23 5.84 -22.58
CA GLY A 176 -2.78 5.89 -21.17
C GLY A 176 -3.92 5.91 -20.15
N LEU A 177 -5.19 5.90 -20.58
CA LEU A 177 -6.38 5.89 -19.73
C LEU A 177 -7.35 4.81 -20.16
N ALA A 178 -7.84 4.01 -19.21
CA ALA A 178 -8.82 2.95 -19.44
C ALA A 178 -9.90 2.90 -18.35
N SER A 179 -11.07 2.35 -18.70
CA SER A 179 -12.13 2.05 -17.72
C SER A 179 -11.82 0.79 -16.90
N CYS A 180 -12.64 0.47 -15.89
CA CYS A 180 -12.52 -0.80 -15.16
C CYS A 180 -12.53 -2.01 -16.11
N THR A 181 -13.33 -1.96 -17.18
CA THR A 181 -13.39 -3.01 -18.21
C THR A 181 -12.12 -3.05 -19.06
N GLY A 182 -11.61 -1.90 -19.50
CA GLY A 182 -10.37 -1.85 -20.30
C GLY A 182 -9.15 -2.32 -19.51
N LEU A 183 -9.04 -1.91 -18.24
CA LEU A 183 -7.97 -2.40 -17.35
C LEU A 183 -8.10 -3.91 -17.09
N THR A 184 -9.33 -4.41 -16.95
CA THR A 184 -9.62 -5.85 -16.78
C THR A 184 -9.20 -6.64 -18.01
N ILE A 185 -9.54 -6.19 -19.22
CA ILE A 185 -9.13 -6.79 -20.49
C ILE A 185 -7.60 -6.85 -20.57
N LEU A 186 -6.91 -5.72 -20.35
CA LEU A 186 -5.46 -5.64 -20.44
C LEU A 186 -4.73 -6.63 -19.50
N LEU A 187 -5.18 -6.77 -18.25
CA LEU A 187 -4.56 -7.72 -17.31
C LEU A 187 -4.89 -9.17 -17.65
N ILE A 188 -6.11 -9.47 -18.10
CA ILE A 188 -6.45 -10.82 -18.56
C ILE A 188 -5.59 -11.20 -19.75
N ASP A 189 -5.45 -10.33 -20.74
CA ASP A 189 -4.67 -10.59 -21.93
C ASP A 189 -3.19 -10.79 -21.58
N ALA A 190 -2.64 -9.98 -20.67
CA ALA A 190 -1.30 -10.21 -20.14
C ALA A 190 -1.18 -11.56 -19.40
N CYS A 191 -2.14 -11.92 -18.55
CA CYS A 191 -2.19 -13.23 -17.88
C CYS A 191 -2.20 -14.39 -18.90
N ARG A 192 -3.08 -14.32 -19.89
CA ARG A 192 -3.22 -15.33 -20.95
C ARG A 192 -1.99 -15.43 -21.84
N SER A 193 -1.26 -14.33 -22.02
CA SER A 193 0.00 -14.30 -22.79
C SER A 193 1.11 -15.16 -22.16
N VAL A 194 1.00 -15.46 -20.86
CA VAL A 194 1.94 -16.30 -20.10
C VAL A 194 1.24 -17.51 -19.46
N ASN A 195 0.16 -18.01 -20.07
CA ASN A 195 -0.54 -19.24 -19.65
C ASN A 195 -1.19 -19.20 -18.25
N VAL A 196 -1.52 -18.01 -17.72
CA VAL A 196 -2.37 -17.87 -16.53
C VAL A 196 -3.85 -17.88 -16.97
N PRO A 197 -4.68 -18.85 -16.55
CA PRO A 197 -6.09 -18.85 -16.89
C PRO A 197 -6.81 -17.72 -16.16
N ALA A 198 -7.40 -16.82 -16.93
CA ALA A 198 -8.03 -15.61 -16.43
C ALA A 198 -9.31 -15.29 -17.19
N ARG A 199 -10.32 -14.78 -16.48
CA ARG A 199 -11.63 -14.43 -17.06
C ARG A 199 -12.18 -13.13 -16.52
N LEU A 200 -12.91 -12.44 -17.37
CA LEU A 200 -13.59 -11.20 -17.02
C LEU A 200 -14.83 -11.52 -16.20
N VAL A 201 -14.96 -10.85 -15.06
CA VAL A 201 -16.13 -10.93 -14.18
C VAL A 201 -16.75 -9.56 -14.09
N GLY A 202 -18.07 -9.48 -13.98
CA GLY A 202 -18.74 -8.22 -13.75
C GLY A 202 -20.14 -8.33 -13.22
N ILE A 203 -20.59 -7.22 -12.63
CA ILE A 203 -21.96 -7.00 -12.16
C ILE A 203 -22.58 -5.81 -12.91
N PRO A 204 -23.76 -5.96 -13.55
CA PRO A 204 -24.38 -4.88 -14.33
C PRO A 204 -24.88 -3.70 -13.52
N SER A 205 -25.35 -3.98 -12.31
CA SER A 205 -25.68 -2.97 -11.32
C SER A 205 -25.50 -3.56 -9.95
N TRP A 206 -24.79 -2.87 -9.06
CA TRP A 206 -24.79 -3.22 -7.66
C TRP A 206 -26.21 -3.19 -7.08
N THR A 207 -26.48 -4.04 -6.08
CA THR A 207 -27.71 -3.96 -5.25
C THR A 207 -27.67 -2.75 -4.31
N THR A 208 -26.46 -2.34 -3.92
CA THR A 208 -26.23 -1.35 -2.86
C THR A 208 -25.96 0.06 -3.37
N LYS A 209 -25.68 0.24 -4.67
CA LYS A 209 -25.39 1.55 -5.29
C LYS A 209 -25.70 1.52 -6.78
N ARG A 210 -25.80 2.72 -7.35
CA ARG A 210 -25.82 2.90 -8.79
C ARG A 210 -24.44 2.63 -9.37
N GLY A 211 -24.39 1.84 -10.45
CA GLY A 211 -23.18 1.60 -11.23
C GLY A 211 -22.88 0.11 -11.41
N ASN A 212 -22.06 -0.18 -12.40
CA ASN A 212 -21.55 -1.52 -12.72
C ASN A 212 -20.08 -1.60 -12.35
N HIS A 213 -19.53 -2.80 -12.26
CA HIS A 213 -18.09 -2.97 -12.12
C HIS A 213 -17.64 -4.27 -12.78
N THR A 214 -16.39 -4.29 -13.26
CA THR A 214 -15.74 -5.47 -13.84
C THR A 214 -14.37 -5.68 -13.20
N TRP A 215 -14.02 -6.93 -12.94
CA TRP A 215 -12.77 -7.36 -12.34
C TRP A 215 -12.32 -8.71 -12.93
N ILE A 216 -11.20 -9.25 -12.43
CA ILE A 216 -10.59 -10.48 -12.96
C ILE A 216 -10.82 -11.63 -11.97
N GLU A 217 -11.20 -12.79 -12.49
CA GLU A 217 -10.99 -14.08 -11.81
C GLU A 217 -9.79 -14.82 -12.43
N ILE A 218 -8.91 -15.34 -11.57
CA ILE A 218 -7.69 -16.07 -11.88
C ILE A 218 -7.84 -17.50 -11.36
N TRP A 219 -7.56 -18.49 -12.22
CA TRP A 219 -7.51 -19.89 -11.78
C TRP A 219 -6.19 -20.16 -11.09
N ASN A 220 -6.24 -20.51 -9.80
CA ASN A 220 -5.07 -20.86 -9.02
C ASN A 220 -5.42 -22.03 -8.09
N ASP A 221 -4.53 -23.02 -7.96
CA ASP A 221 -4.67 -24.16 -7.03
C ASP A 221 -6.03 -24.89 -7.06
N GLY A 222 -6.63 -25.00 -8.24
CA GLY A 222 -7.87 -25.75 -8.45
C GLY A 222 -9.16 -24.97 -8.18
N ASP A 223 -9.09 -23.65 -7.92
CA ASP A 223 -10.27 -22.80 -7.78
C ASP A 223 -10.07 -21.41 -8.43
N TRP A 224 -11.15 -20.65 -8.59
CA TRP A 224 -11.12 -19.27 -9.06
C TRP A 224 -10.96 -18.29 -7.90
N HIS A 225 -9.91 -17.48 -7.96
CA HIS A 225 -9.68 -16.37 -7.05
C HIS A 225 -9.92 -15.06 -7.78
N PHE A 226 -10.23 -13.96 -7.09
CA PHE A 226 -10.48 -12.67 -7.75
C PHE A 226 -9.44 -11.60 -7.40
N THR A 227 -9.28 -10.63 -8.30
CA THR A 227 -8.51 -9.42 -8.08
C THR A 227 -9.11 -8.26 -8.85
N GLY A 228 -8.99 -7.04 -8.31
CA GLY A 228 -9.25 -5.82 -9.07
C GLY A 228 -8.15 -5.53 -10.09
N ALA A 229 -8.49 -4.74 -11.12
CA ALA A 229 -7.59 -4.36 -12.20
C ALA A 229 -6.80 -3.09 -11.83
N ALA A 230 -5.47 -3.15 -11.84
CA ALA A 230 -4.57 -2.11 -11.31
C ALA A 230 -4.73 -1.88 -9.79
N GLU A 231 -5.23 -2.89 -9.08
CA GLU A 231 -5.53 -2.87 -7.64
C GLU A 231 -4.72 -3.96 -6.92
N TYR A 232 -3.40 -3.95 -7.11
CA TYR A 232 -2.51 -4.87 -6.42
C TYR A 232 -2.71 -4.82 -4.90
N ASN A 233 -2.82 -6.00 -4.28
CA ASN A 233 -2.95 -6.14 -2.84
C ASN A 233 -1.84 -7.05 -2.29
N PRO A 234 -0.97 -6.55 -1.39
CA PRO A 234 0.12 -7.37 -0.83
C PRO A 234 -0.38 -8.56 0.00
N ALA A 235 -1.64 -8.55 0.45
CA ALA A 235 -2.26 -9.68 1.15
C ALA A 235 -2.76 -10.79 0.21
N GLY A 236 -2.56 -10.67 -1.12
CA GLY A 236 -2.86 -11.70 -2.11
C GLY A 236 -4.22 -11.53 -2.82
N LEU A 237 -4.61 -12.58 -3.55
CA LEU A 237 -5.91 -12.63 -4.25
C LEU A 237 -7.07 -12.69 -3.23
N ASP A 238 -8.28 -12.45 -3.70
CA ASP A 238 -9.52 -12.36 -2.91
C ASP A 238 -9.58 -11.16 -1.94
N LYS A 239 -8.69 -10.18 -2.12
CA LYS A 239 -8.62 -8.95 -1.33
C LYS A 239 -8.89 -7.74 -2.22
N ALA A 240 -10.16 -7.39 -2.39
CA ALA A 240 -10.60 -6.24 -3.17
C ALA A 240 -11.57 -5.34 -2.40
N TRP A 241 -11.63 -4.05 -2.75
CA TRP A 241 -12.51 -3.09 -2.08
C TRP A 241 -13.99 -3.40 -2.29
N PHE A 242 -14.35 -4.12 -3.35
CA PHE A 242 -15.72 -4.46 -3.72
C PHE A 242 -16.28 -5.71 -3.02
N VAL A 243 -15.50 -6.41 -2.20
CA VAL A 243 -15.91 -7.69 -1.58
C VAL A 243 -17.23 -7.57 -0.81
N GLY A 244 -17.38 -6.51 -0.01
CA GLY A 244 -18.62 -6.27 0.73
C GLY A 244 -19.84 -6.08 -0.19
N ASP A 245 -19.66 -5.40 -1.31
CA ASP A 245 -20.74 -5.22 -2.30
C ASP A 245 -21.07 -6.47 -3.07
N ALA A 246 -20.05 -7.22 -3.50
CA ALA A 246 -20.22 -8.48 -4.19
C ALA A 246 -20.92 -9.53 -3.31
N SER A 247 -20.69 -9.49 -1.99
CA SER A 247 -21.37 -10.38 -1.03
C SER A 247 -22.88 -10.18 -0.93
N ARG A 248 -23.40 -9.07 -1.46
CA ARG A 248 -24.83 -8.70 -1.46
C ARG A 248 -25.46 -8.79 -2.84
N ALA A 249 -24.78 -9.41 -3.80
CA ALA A 249 -25.34 -9.67 -5.13
C ALA A 249 -26.54 -10.62 -5.04
N ASP A 250 -27.49 -10.45 -5.96
CA ASP A 250 -28.72 -11.25 -6.01
C ASP A 250 -28.66 -12.21 -7.19
N ALA A 251 -28.46 -13.49 -6.88
CA ALA A 251 -28.35 -14.57 -7.86
C ALA A 251 -29.63 -14.76 -8.69
N THR A 252 -30.77 -14.25 -8.22
CA THR A 252 -32.07 -14.36 -8.90
C THR A 252 -32.34 -13.19 -9.86
N SER A 253 -31.57 -12.10 -9.74
CA SER A 253 -31.74 -10.90 -10.56
C SER A 253 -30.71 -10.83 -11.68
N THR A 254 -31.20 -10.68 -12.91
CA THR A 254 -30.35 -10.51 -14.10
C THR A 254 -29.49 -9.25 -14.06
N LEU A 255 -29.92 -8.23 -13.32
CA LEU A 255 -29.22 -6.96 -13.20
C LEU A 255 -28.22 -6.96 -12.04
N HIS A 256 -28.48 -7.76 -11.00
CA HIS A 256 -27.73 -7.75 -9.74
C HIS A 256 -26.93 -9.04 -9.46
N SER A 257 -26.92 -9.96 -10.42
CA SER A 257 -26.03 -11.12 -10.42
C SER A 257 -24.62 -10.77 -10.90
N ILE A 258 -23.66 -11.56 -10.45
CA ILE A 258 -22.27 -11.52 -10.88
C ILE A 258 -22.07 -12.58 -11.96
N TYR A 259 -21.53 -12.17 -13.11
CA TYR A 259 -21.30 -13.01 -14.27
C TYR A 259 -19.82 -13.10 -14.58
N ALA A 260 -19.33 -14.32 -14.85
CA ALA A 260 -17.99 -14.54 -15.39
C ALA A 260 -18.08 -14.95 -16.86
N VAL A 261 -17.34 -14.28 -17.72
CA VAL A 261 -17.29 -14.55 -19.16
C VAL A 261 -16.76 -15.96 -19.45
N SER A 262 -17.38 -16.61 -20.43
CA SER A 262 -16.94 -17.89 -20.99
C SER A 262 -16.85 -17.77 -22.51
N PHE A 263 -15.77 -18.27 -23.11
CA PHE A 263 -15.67 -18.33 -24.56
C PHE A 263 -16.56 -19.43 -25.14
N ARG A 264 -16.56 -20.60 -24.49
CA ARG A 264 -17.50 -21.69 -24.73
C ARG A 264 -18.92 -21.20 -24.54
N LYS A 265 -19.81 -21.60 -25.45
CA LYS A 265 -21.25 -21.31 -25.38
C LYS A 265 -21.85 -21.84 -24.07
N THR A 266 -22.70 -21.02 -23.45
CA THR A 266 -23.47 -21.36 -22.24
C THR A 266 -24.90 -20.85 -22.40
N ASP A 267 -25.78 -21.20 -21.45
CA ASP A 267 -27.17 -20.73 -21.45
C ASP A 267 -27.33 -19.27 -20.98
N THR A 268 -26.23 -18.62 -20.59
CA THR A 268 -26.21 -17.27 -20.03
C THR A 268 -25.34 -16.35 -20.88
N LEU A 269 -25.85 -15.15 -21.16
CA LEU A 269 -25.11 -14.11 -21.88
C LEU A 269 -24.58 -13.07 -20.90
N PHE A 270 -23.36 -12.59 -21.11
CA PHE A 270 -22.77 -11.54 -20.30
C PHE A 270 -23.53 -10.21 -20.53
N PRO A 271 -24.07 -9.58 -19.48
CA PRO A 271 -24.74 -8.30 -19.57
C PRO A 271 -23.77 -7.13 -19.79
N MET A 272 -23.61 -6.70 -21.05
CA MET A 272 -22.78 -5.55 -21.41
C MET A 272 -23.52 -4.22 -21.22
N VAL A 273 -23.16 -3.50 -20.17
CA VAL A 273 -23.77 -2.21 -19.79
C VAL A 273 -23.52 -1.08 -20.79
N TRP A 274 -22.45 -1.17 -21.59
CA TRP A 274 -22.13 -0.22 -22.66
C TRP A 274 -22.79 -0.56 -24.00
N SER A 275 -23.33 -1.76 -24.17
CA SER A 275 -23.91 -2.24 -25.43
C SER A 275 -25.14 -3.12 -25.15
N ARG A 276 -26.31 -2.49 -25.03
CA ARG A 276 -27.56 -3.16 -24.65
C ARG A 276 -28.19 -4.00 -25.76
N SER A 277 -27.88 -3.70 -27.02
CA SER A 277 -28.46 -4.34 -28.21
C SER A 277 -27.43 -5.05 -29.09
N GLY A 278 -26.15 -5.04 -28.71
CA GLY A 278 -25.08 -5.68 -29.48
C GLY A 278 -24.94 -7.18 -29.19
N PRO A 279 -24.07 -7.88 -29.96
CA PRO A 279 -23.72 -9.27 -29.69
C PRO A 279 -23.10 -9.41 -28.30
N ARG A 280 -23.58 -10.35 -27.49
CA ARG A 280 -23.09 -10.57 -26.11
C ARG A 280 -22.24 -11.83 -26.04
N PRO A 281 -21.10 -11.80 -25.31
CA PRO A 281 -20.35 -13.02 -25.05
C PRO A 281 -21.13 -13.92 -24.10
N TYR A 282 -20.79 -15.20 -24.08
CA TYR A 282 -21.36 -16.15 -23.14
C TYR A 282 -20.76 -15.95 -21.74
N ALA A 283 -21.50 -16.35 -20.72
CA ALA A 283 -21.09 -16.22 -19.33
C ALA A 283 -21.66 -17.32 -18.46
N ILE A 284 -21.20 -17.39 -17.22
CA ILE A 284 -21.80 -18.20 -16.15
C ILE A 284 -22.15 -17.28 -14.98
N ASN A 285 -23.28 -17.54 -14.31
CA ASN A 285 -23.62 -16.84 -13.08
C ASN A 285 -22.76 -17.40 -11.95
N VAL A 286 -21.91 -16.54 -11.36
CA VAL A 286 -20.97 -16.90 -10.29
C VAL A 286 -21.32 -16.22 -8.96
N THR A 287 -22.52 -15.65 -8.84
CA THR A 287 -22.97 -14.89 -7.66
C THR A 287 -22.78 -15.65 -6.34
N GLU A 288 -23.03 -16.96 -6.35
CA GLU A 288 -22.85 -17.81 -5.17
C GLU A 288 -21.41 -17.83 -4.64
N ARG A 289 -20.40 -17.60 -5.48
CA ARG A 289 -19.00 -17.54 -5.04
C ARG A 289 -18.73 -16.35 -4.11
N TYR A 290 -19.52 -15.29 -4.25
CA TYR A 290 -19.34 -14.04 -3.52
C TYR A 290 -20.27 -13.92 -2.30
N THR A 291 -21.43 -14.58 -2.32
CA THR A 291 -22.51 -14.45 -1.31
C THR A 291 -22.41 -15.44 -0.13
N LYS A 292 -21.46 -16.37 -0.13
CA LYS A 292 -21.36 -17.50 0.84
C LYS A 292 -20.79 -17.16 2.24
N GLN A 293 -20.87 -15.91 2.70
CA GLN A 293 -20.49 -15.53 4.08
C GLN A 293 -21.70 -14.92 4.80
N PRO A 294 -22.21 -15.51 5.91
CA PRO A 294 -23.26 -14.88 6.70
C PRO A 294 -22.67 -13.67 7.45
N ILE A 295 -23.27 -12.50 7.28
CA ILE A 295 -22.99 -11.33 8.10
C ILE A 295 -23.64 -11.54 9.47
N PRO A 296 -22.89 -11.50 10.60
CA PRO A 296 -23.47 -11.51 11.93
C PRO A 296 -24.35 -10.28 12.14
N SER A 297 -25.59 -10.47 12.59
CA SER A 297 -26.47 -9.37 12.96
C SER A 297 -26.09 -8.80 14.32
N ALA A 298 -25.63 -7.56 14.36
CA ALA A 298 -25.67 -6.73 15.56
C ALA A 298 -25.84 -5.26 15.14
N GLU A 299 -26.97 -4.69 15.56
CA GLU A 299 -27.39 -3.27 15.43
C GLU A 299 -27.53 -2.78 13.97
N ARG A 300 -28.69 -2.26 13.57
CA ARG A 300 -28.98 -1.86 12.18
C ARG A 300 -28.09 -0.66 11.78
N LEU A 301 -26.88 -0.94 11.31
CA LEU A 301 -25.97 0.00 10.66
C LEU A 301 -26.37 0.19 9.19
N VAL A 302 -26.21 1.41 8.70
CA VAL A 302 -26.44 1.84 7.32
C VAL A 302 -25.08 2.16 6.72
N ASP A 303 -24.77 1.56 5.56
CA ASP A 303 -23.61 1.95 4.76
C ASP A 303 -23.89 3.31 4.10
N VAL A 304 -23.36 4.41 4.65
CA VAL A 304 -23.52 5.76 4.11
C VAL A 304 -22.33 6.13 3.23
N ARG A 305 -22.57 6.21 1.93
CA ARG A 305 -21.58 6.54 0.88
C ARG A 305 -21.57 8.02 0.62
N VAL A 306 -20.41 8.66 0.75
CA VAL A 306 -20.26 10.10 0.52
C VAL A 306 -19.51 10.37 -0.77
N GLN A 307 -20.11 11.18 -1.64
CA GLN A 307 -19.51 11.65 -2.89
C GLN A 307 -19.43 13.17 -2.89
N ILE A 308 -18.23 13.71 -3.11
CA ILE A 308 -18.03 15.14 -3.31
C ILE A 308 -17.87 15.41 -4.80
N ARG A 309 -18.60 16.40 -5.32
CA ARG A 309 -18.60 16.79 -6.73
C ARG A 309 -18.28 18.26 -6.88
N SER A 310 -17.57 18.63 -7.93
CA SER A 310 -17.39 20.01 -8.33
C SER A 310 -18.74 20.66 -8.64
N GLY A 311 -18.97 21.84 -8.09
CA GLY A 311 -20.08 22.72 -8.47
C GLY A 311 -19.90 23.39 -9.83
N LYS A 312 -18.68 23.40 -10.39
CA LYS A 312 -18.38 23.99 -11.71
C LYS A 312 -18.72 23.02 -12.84
N ASP A 313 -18.28 21.76 -12.75
CA ASP A 313 -18.38 20.79 -13.85
C ASP A 313 -18.99 19.42 -13.45
N GLY A 314 -19.35 19.24 -12.17
CA GLY A 314 -20.01 18.04 -11.68
C GLY A 314 -19.10 16.82 -11.49
N ARG A 315 -17.78 16.95 -11.76
CA ARG A 315 -16.81 15.87 -11.61
C ARG A 315 -16.57 15.52 -10.15
N ARG A 316 -16.22 14.27 -9.86
CA ARG A 316 -15.88 13.80 -8.51
C ARG A 316 -14.59 14.44 -8.03
N LEU A 317 -14.61 14.89 -6.78
CA LEU A 317 -13.45 15.45 -6.11
C LEU A 317 -12.97 14.50 -5.03
N SER A 318 -11.65 14.36 -4.94
CA SER A 318 -11.00 13.79 -3.77
C SER A 318 -10.92 14.88 -2.71
N ALA A 319 -11.77 14.80 -1.70
CA ALA A 319 -11.93 15.83 -0.69
C ALA A 319 -12.12 15.18 0.70
N PRO A 320 -11.56 15.77 1.76
CA PRO A 320 -11.80 15.27 3.10
C PRO A 320 -13.27 15.48 3.47
N VAL A 321 -13.86 14.45 4.04
CA VAL A 321 -15.26 14.38 4.48
C VAL A 321 -15.25 14.00 5.94
N GLN A 322 -16.00 14.75 6.73
CA GLN A 322 -16.29 14.47 8.12
C GLN A 322 -17.80 14.24 8.25
N VAL A 323 -18.20 13.19 8.98
CA VAL A 323 -19.60 12.87 9.27
C VAL A 323 -19.77 12.74 10.78
N CYS A 324 -20.65 13.53 11.40
CA CYS A 324 -20.90 13.50 12.85
C CYS A 324 -22.39 13.39 13.15
N LEU A 325 -22.79 13.01 14.35
CA LEU A 325 -24.18 13.15 14.80
C LEU A 325 -24.58 14.64 14.83
N ALA A 326 -25.83 14.93 14.45
CA ALA A 326 -26.33 16.30 14.27
C ALA A 326 -26.85 16.95 15.55
N GLU A 327 -27.28 16.15 16.55
CA GLU A 327 -28.02 16.63 17.73
C GLU A 327 -27.20 16.69 19.03
N GLU A 328 -25.91 16.32 19.01
CA GLU A 328 -25.03 16.38 20.18
C GLU A 328 -23.91 17.43 20.06
N THR A 329 -23.54 18.01 21.21
CA THR A 329 -22.27 18.71 21.45
C THR A 329 -21.07 17.75 21.55
N SER A 330 -21.24 16.48 21.19
CA SER A 330 -20.25 15.40 21.32
C SER A 330 -19.35 15.25 20.08
N GLN A 331 -18.15 14.70 20.33
CA GLN A 331 -17.00 14.58 19.42
C GLN A 331 -17.03 13.35 18.50
N GLN A 332 -18.14 12.60 18.42
CA GLN A 332 -18.17 11.36 17.64
C GLN A 332 -18.38 11.67 16.15
N CYS A 333 -17.27 11.82 15.45
CA CYS A 333 -17.21 12.07 14.02
C CYS A 333 -16.39 10.98 13.34
N SER A 334 -16.88 10.47 12.22
CA SER A 334 -16.11 9.63 11.31
C SER A 334 -15.52 10.48 10.19
N PHE A 335 -14.32 10.13 9.74
CA PHE A 335 -13.59 10.90 8.74
C PHE A 335 -13.15 10.01 7.58
N GLY A 336 -12.99 10.59 6.41
CA GLY A 336 -12.29 9.94 5.31
C GLY A 336 -12.18 10.86 4.10
N THR A 337 -11.54 10.39 3.06
CA THR A 337 -11.35 11.15 1.82
C THR A 337 -12.28 10.60 0.75
N SER A 338 -13.15 11.45 0.21
CA SER A 338 -13.99 11.09 -0.93
C SER A 338 -13.12 10.71 -2.11
N LYS A 339 -13.66 9.91 -3.02
CA LYS A 339 -12.92 9.37 -4.15
C LYS A 339 -13.12 10.25 -5.39
N GLY A 340 -12.04 10.57 -6.08
CA GLY A 340 -11.99 11.50 -7.22
C GLY A 340 -12.31 10.84 -8.57
N GLU A 341 -12.07 11.56 -9.67
CA GLU A 341 -12.31 11.05 -11.04
C GLU A 341 -11.35 9.93 -11.47
N THR A 342 -10.18 9.84 -10.83
CA THR A 342 -9.18 8.78 -11.07
C THR A 342 -9.49 7.48 -10.33
N ASP A 343 -10.46 7.50 -9.42
CA ASP A 343 -10.92 6.33 -8.68
C ASP A 343 -12.16 5.73 -9.35
N ASP A 344 -12.38 4.41 -9.23
CA ASP A 344 -13.60 3.77 -9.72
C ASP A 344 -14.87 4.48 -9.19
N THR A 345 -15.86 4.70 -10.05
CA THR A 345 -17.11 5.40 -9.68
C THR A 345 -17.87 4.73 -8.53
N ASN A 346 -17.67 3.44 -8.33
CA ASN A 346 -18.26 2.65 -7.27
C ASN A 346 -17.35 2.55 -6.04
N ASN A 347 -16.06 2.85 -6.16
CA ASN A 347 -15.19 3.04 -5.01
C ASN A 347 -15.57 4.37 -4.37
N MET A 348 -16.38 4.32 -3.31
CA MET A 348 -16.90 5.49 -2.62
C MET A 348 -16.48 5.43 -1.15
N LEU A 349 -16.12 6.59 -0.60
CA LEU A 349 -15.95 6.71 0.84
C LEU A 349 -17.25 6.28 1.52
N THR A 350 -17.18 5.27 2.39
CA THR A 350 -18.34 4.67 3.04
C THR A 350 -18.16 4.72 4.55
N PHE A 351 -19.19 5.16 5.26
CA PHE A 351 -19.28 5.17 6.71
C PHE A 351 -20.36 4.21 7.16
N GLN A 352 -20.11 3.41 8.20
CA GLN A 352 -21.15 2.60 8.83
C GLN A 352 -21.80 3.39 9.95
N LEU A 353 -23.05 3.81 9.76
CA LEU A 353 -23.75 4.73 10.67
C LEU A 353 -25.02 4.09 11.22
N ASN A 354 -25.37 4.34 12.47
CA ASN A 354 -26.61 3.83 13.07
C ASN A 354 -27.86 4.36 12.35
N ALA A 355 -28.75 3.45 11.94
CA ALA A 355 -30.00 3.80 11.25
C ALA A 355 -30.94 4.63 12.14
N GLY A 356 -31.67 5.56 11.52
CA GLY A 356 -32.65 6.43 12.18
C GLY A 356 -32.04 7.65 12.89
N LEU A 357 -30.71 7.73 13.01
CA LEU A 357 -30.03 8.89 13.59
C LEU A 357 -29.75 9.96 12.55
N LYS A 358 -29.71 11.21 13.01
CA LYS A 358 -29.44 12.41 12.21
C LYS A 358 -27.96 12.74 12.25
N TYR A 359 -27.35 12.89 11.08
CA TYR A 359 -25.93 13.16 10.89
C TYR A 359 -25.71 14.47 10.11
N LYS A 360 -24.53 15.05 10.28
CA LYS A 360 -24.04 16.22 9.55
C LYS A 360 -22.76 15.86 8.81
N ILE A 361 -22.69 16.20 7.53
CA ILE A 361 -21.49 16.08 6.70
C ILE A 361 -20.83 17.45 6.53
N THR A 362 -19.55 17.52 6.80
CA THR A 362 -18.69 18.69 6.52
C THR A 362 -17.59 18.29 5.55
N THR A 363 -17.32 19.15 4.57
CA THR A 363 -16.27 18.98 3.56
C THR A 363 -15.86 20.36 3.02
N PRO A 364 -14.59 20.58 2.60
CA PRO A 364 -14.18 21.84 1.99
C PRO A 364 -15.04 22.21 0.76
N GLY A 365 -15.40 23.49 0.63
CA GLY A 365 -16.23 24.01 -0.45
C GLY A 365 -17.75 23.86 -0.27
N LEU A 366 -18.21 23.30 0.86
CA LEU A 366 -19.62 23.27 1.24
C LEU A 366 -19.97 24.52 2.09
N ALA A 367 -20.98 25.29 1.69
CA ALA A 367 -21.33 26.55 2.37
C ALA A 367 -21.85 26.37 3.82
N ALA A 368 -22.49 25.23 4.11
CA ALA A 368 -22.95 24.85 5.44
C ALA A 368 -22.98 23.32 5.57
N PRO A 369 -22.85 22.73 6.77
CA PRO A 369 -22.91 21.28 6.96
C PRO A 369 -24.18 20.67 6.36
N HIS A 370 -24.05 19.60 5.60
CA HIS A 370 -25.20 18.89 5.02
C HIS A 370 -25.79 17.93 6.05
N ILE A 371 -27.05 18.13 6.42
CA ILE A 371 -27.74 17.31 7.42
C ILE A 371 -28.58 16.23 6.73
N PHE A 372 -28.46 14.98 7.19
CA PHE A 372 -29.24 13.86 6.67
C PHE A 372 -29.60 12.87 7.80
N ILE A 373 -30.57 11.99 7.57
CA ILE A 373 -30.88 10.87 8.48
C ILE A 373 -30.38 9.59 7.82
N ALA A 374 -29.55 8.82 8.54
CA ALA A 374 -29.08 7.53 8.08
C ALA A 374 -30.27 6.56 7.97
N SER A 375 -30.60 6.10 6.77
CA SER A 375 -31.79 5.27 6.55
C SER A 375 -31.58 4.26 5.42
N GLY A 376 -32.36 3.17 5.45
CA GLY A 376 -32.17 2.02 4.56
C GLY A 376 -31.01 1.14 4.99
N GLU A 377 -30.58 0.22 4.11
CA GLU A 377 -29.38 -0.62 4.33
C GLU A 377 -28.11 0.03 3.73
N THR A 378 -28.27 0.83 2.68
CA THR A 378 -27.21 1.65 2.08
C THR A 378 -27.80 2.97 1.60
N GLN A 379 -27.13 4.09 1.89
CA GLN A 379 -27.54 5.43 1.50
C GLN A 379 -26.38 6.15 0.81
N THR A 380 -26.62 6.81 -0.31
CA THR A 380 -25.60 7.66 -0.96
C THR A 380 -25.93 9.13 -0.77
N VAL A 381 -24.98 9.88 -0.23
CA VAL A 381 -25.04 11.33 -0.06
C VAL A 381 -24.05 11.97 -1.04
N SER A 382 -24.58 12.59 -2.09
CA SER A 382 -23.79 13.33 -3.08
C SER A 382 -23.89 14.83 -2.79
N LEU A 383 -22.75 15.48 -2.59
CA LEU A 383 -22.65 16.90 -2.30
C LEU A 383 -21.88 17.61 -3.42
N SER A 384 -22.45 18.68 -3.95
CA SER A 384 -21.74 19.60 -4.83
C SER A 384 -21.07 20.69 -4.00
N VAL A 385 -19.78 20.90 -4.22
CA VAL A 385 -18.97 21.91 -3.53
C VAL A 385 -18.50 22.97 -4.51
N ASP A 386 -18.52 24.22 -4.10
CA ASP A 386 -18.04 25.30 -4.93
C ASP A 386 -16.51 25.31 -4.93
N GLU A 387 -15.90 24.99 -6.07
CA GLU A 387 -14.44 25.03 -6.26
C GLU A 387 -13.88 26.46 -6.29
N SER A 388 -14.71 27.52 -6.23
CA SER A 388 -14.25 28.88 -5.93
C SER A 388 -14.15 29.16 -4.42
N VAL A 389 -14.76 28.29 -3.61
CA VAL A 389 -14.60 28.25 -2.14
C VAL A 389 -13.37 27.38 -1.75
N THR A 390 -12.51 27.01 -2.72
CA THR A 390 -11.17 26.45 -2.44
C THR A 390 -10.20 27.49 -1.87
N ASP A 391 -10.57 28.77 -1.89
CA ASP A 391 -10.06 29.71 -0.90
C ASP A 391 -10.78 29.44 0.43
N LYS A 392 -10.41 28.34 1.09
CA LYS A 392 -10.01 28.54 2.47
C LYS A 392 -8.58 29.06 2.44
N PRO A 393 -8.22 30.01 3.31
CA PRO A 393 -6.90 30.60 3.33
C PRO A 393 -5.83 29.50 3.40
N LYS A 394 -4.60 29.81 2.95
CA LYS A 394 -3.40 29.05 3.34
C LYS A 394 -3.61 28.62 4.80
N LEU A 395 -3.54 27.32 5.09
CA LEU A 395 -3.71 26.80 6.46
C LEU A 395 -2.94 27.73 7.40
N ASP A 396 -3.65 28.40 8.29
CA ASP A 396 -3.00 29.28 9.25
C ASP A 396 -2.42 28.45 10.40
N LYS A 397 -1.57 29.08 11.22
CA LYS A 397 -0.92 28.40 12.35
C LYS A 397 -1.92 27.72 13.29
N LYS A 398 -3.08 28.35 13.52
CA LYS A 398 -4.10 27.83 14.44
C LYS A 398 -4.87 26.66 13.81
N GLU A 399 -5.24 26.76 12.55
CA GLU A 399 -5.89 25.69 11.79
C GLU A 399 -4.96 24.46 11.67
N THR A 400 -3.67 24.68 11.42
CA THR A 400 -2.66 23.61 11.39
C THR A 400 -2.56 22.92 12.76
N ALA A 401 -2.43 23.65 13.86
CA ALA A 401 -2.36 23.06 15.20
C ALA A 401 -3.61 22.21 15.53
N GLN A 402 -4.80 22.69 15.15
CA GLN A 402 -6.05 21.95 15.32
C GLN A 402 -6.08 20.67 14.47
N LEU A 403 -5.65 20.76 13.21
CA LEU A 403 -5.58 19.62 12.31
C LEU A 403 -4.61 18.55 12.81
N VAL A 404 -3.41 18.95 13.24
CA VAL A 404 -2.42 18.04 13.84
C VAL A 404 -3.00 17.33 15.05
N SER A 405 -3.63 18.08 15.96
CA SER A 405 -4.27 17.49 17.14
C SER A 405 -5.37 16.48 16.78
N GLN A 406 -6.21 16.78 15.79
CA GLN A 406 -7.29 15.88 15.37
C GLN A 406 -6.74 14.60 14.73
N LEU A 407 -5.82 14.74 13.77
CA LEU A 407 -5.21 13.60 13.09
C LEU A 407 -4.42 12.73 14.06
N TYR A 408 -3.75 13.33 15.04
CA TYR A 408 -3.03 12.58 16.06
C TYR A 408 -3.96 11.72 16.92
N GLN A 409 -5.09 12.25 17.39
CA GLN A 409 -6.06 11.45 18.14
C GLN A 409 -6.61 10.29 17.30
N LEU A 410 -6.95 10.53 16.03
CA LEU A 410 -7.37 9.48 15.11
C LEU A 410 -6.28 8.41 14.91
N ARG A 411 -5.02 8.83 14.82
CA ARG A 411 -3.88 7.92 14.71
C ARG A 411 -3.76 7.04 15.96
N LEU A 412 -3.84 7.62 17.16
CA LEU A 412 -3.77 6.86 18.41
C LEU A 412 -4.94 5.87 18.53
N GLU A 413 -6.16 6.28 18.21
CA GLU A 413 -7.33 5.39 18.21
C GLU A 413 -7.16 4.22 17.25
N LYS A 414 -6.66 4.49 16.04
CA LYS A 414 -6.37 3.45 15.05
C LYS A 414 -5.31 2.48 15.55
N LEU A 415 -4.21 2.98 16.13
CA LEU A 415 -3.16 2.14 16.71
C LEU A 415 -3.71 1.26 17.83
N ARG A 416 -4.54 1.80 18.72
CA ARG A 416 -5.20 1.02 19.79
C ARG A 416 -6.02 -0.13 19.23
N GLN A 417 -6.79 0.11 18.17
CA GLN A 417 -7.62 -0.92 17.53
C GLN A 417 -6.80 -1.98 16.79
N GLU A 418 -5.80 -1.56 16.01
CA GLU A 418 -5.02 -2.46 15.16
C GLU A 418 -3.98 -3.26 15.95
N ARG A 419 -3.45 -2.69 17.03
CA ARG A 419 -2.26 -3.20 17.73
C ARG A 419 -2.46 -3.47 19.21
N GLY A 420 -3.63 -3.19 19.79
CA GLY A 420 -3.93 -3.52 21.20
C GLY A 420 -3.65 -4.99 21.53
N GLY A 421 -3.98 -5.90 20.60
CA GLY A 421 -3.69 -7.32 20.75
C GLY A 421 -2.19 -7.69 20.79
N GLU A 422 -1.32 -6.90 20.17
CA GLU A 422 0.15 -7.09 20.25
C GLU A 422 0.65 -6.79 21.68
N TRP A 423 0.10 -5.73 22.27
CA TRP A 423 0.46 -5.29 23.61
C TRP A 423 -0.07 -6.23 24.70
N ASP A 424 -1.33 -6.65 24.59
CA ASP A 424 -1.95 -7.63 25.49
C ASP A 424 -1.21 -8.97 25.46
N ALA A 425 -0.77 -9.40 24.27
CA ALA A 425 0.02 -10.60 24.09
C ALA A 425 1.50 -10.43 24.50
N LYS A 426 1.92 -9.21 24.85
CA LYS A 426 3.31 -8.81 25.10
C LYS A 426 4.27 -9.27 24.00
N LYS A 427 3.82 -9.11 22.76
CA LYS A 427 4.46 -9.69 21.59
C LYS A 427 4.12 -8.92 20.31
N ILE A 428 5.16 -8.53 19.58
CA ILE A 428 5.06 -7.95 18.24
C ILE A 428 5.55 -8.96 17.21
N VAL A 429 4.85 -9.07 16.08
CA VAL A 429 5.23 -9.93 14.95
C VAL A 429 5.36 -9.07 13.69
N ILE A 430 6.54 -9.09 13.07
CA ILE A 430 6.82 -8.38 11.82
C ILE A 430 7.42 -9.37 10.83
N GLY A 431 6.65 -9.71 9.79
CA GLY A 431 7.01 -10.78 8.86
C GLY A 431 7.12 -12.12 9.59
N GLU A 432 8.27 -12.78 9.48
CA GLU A 432 8.57 -14.06 10.14
C GLU A 432 9.23 -13.89 11.53
N LEU A 433 9.51 -12.65 11.94
CA LEU A 433 10.21 -12.35 13.17
C LEU A 433 9.24 -11.99 14.29
N GLU A 434 9.59 -12.42 15.50
CA GLU A 434 8.81 -12.21 16.71
C GLU A 434 9.68 -11.53 17.78
N MET A 435 9.20 -10.42 18.34
CA MET A 435 9.78 -9.78 19.52
C MET A 435 8.79 -9.91 20.69
N LYS A 436 9.15 -10.72 21.67
CA LYS A 436 8.45 -10.74 22.97
C LYS A 436 8.96 -9.58 23.81
N PHE A 437 8.15 -9.10 24.74
CA PHE A 437 8.61 -8.16 25.75
C PHE A 437 7.91 -8.43 27.07
N ASP A 438 8.43 -7.84 28.12
CA ASP A 438 7.72 -7.72 29.39
C ASP A 438 7.99 -6.33 29.94
N TYR A 439 7.13 -5.85 30.82
CA TYR A 439 7.28 -4.53 31.41
C TYR A 439 6.75 -4.46 32.84
N ARG A 440 7.30 -3.51 33.59
CA ARG A 440 6.88 -3.15 34.96
C ARG A 440 6.62 -1.65 35.00
N ILE A 441 5.61 -1.24 35.76
CA ILE A 441 5.24 0.17 35.94
C ILE A 441 5.72 0.63 37.32
N PHE A 442 6.38 1.78 37.37
CA PHE A 442 6.92 2.39 38.56
C PHE A 442 6.36 3.79 38.76
N GLY A 443 6.21 4.20 40.03
CA GLY A 443 5.78 5.53 40.42
C GLY A 443 4.37 5.91 39.94
N ASP A 444 3.95 7.12 40.31
CA ASP A 444 2.70 7.70 39.81
C ASP A 444 2.93 8.37 38.44
N GLU A 445 1.86 8.46 37.63
CA GLU A 445 1.90 9.10 36.31
C GLU A 445 2.21 10.61 36.43
N PRO A 446 3.32 11.09 35.85
CA PRO A 446 3.63 12.52 35.82
C PRO A 446 2.70 13.30 34.89
N GLN A 447 2.66 14.62 35.07
CA GLN A 447 1.97 15.50 34.12
C GLN A 447 2.58 15.33 32.70
N GLY A 448 1.73 14.94 31.75
CA GLY A 448 2.13 14.71 30.36
C GLY A 448 2.52 13.28 30.01
N GLY A 449 2.30 12.32 30.93
CA GLY A 449 2.46 10.89 30.68
C GLY A 449 3.71 10.28 31.31
N HIS A 450 3.72 8.95 31.45
CA HIS A 450 4.85 8.20 31.98
C HIS A 450 6.09 8.27 31.06
N SER A 451 7.26 8.13 31.68
CA SER A 451 8.52 7.83 30.99
C SER A 451 8.51 6.39 30.46
N LEU A 452 9.25 6.12 29.39
CA LEU A 452 9.49 4.76 28.88
C LEU A 452 10.98 4.43 28.90
N TYR A 453 11.36 3.35 29.59
CA TYR A 453 12.72 2.82 29.64
C TYR A 453 12.77 1.47 28.93
N ILE A 454 13.39 1.41 27.75
CA ILE A 454 13.56 0.16 27.00
C ILE A 454 14.91 -0.44 27.33
N SER A 455 14.92 -1.58 28.02
CA SER A 455 16.13 -2.22 28.54
C SER A 455 16.49 -3.51 27.81
N MET A 456 17.53 -3.46 26.99
CA MET A 456 17.99 -4.57 26.16
C MET A 456 18.86 -5.58 26.93
N HIS A 457 18.58 -6.86 26.75
CA HIS A 457 19.33 -7.95 27.41
C HIS A 457 20.63 -8.32 26.70
N GLY A 458 21.54 -8.96 27.44
CA GLY A 458 22.79 -9.54 26.93
C GLY A 458 22.61 -10.91 26.24
N GLY A 459 23.72 -11.65 26.02
CA GLY A 459 23.65 -13.05 25.56
C GLY A 459 23.52 -13.25 24.04
N GLY A 460 24.19 -12.42 23.24
CA GLY A 460 24.31 -12.64 21.80
C GLY A 460 25.25 -13.77 21.41
N GLY A 461 24.95 -14.43 20.30
CA GLY A 461 25.72 -15.56 19.77
C GLY A 461 25.58 -16.81 20.63
N THR A 462 24.46 -16.95 21.36
CA THR A 462 24.21 -18.06 22.29
C THR A 462 22.97 -18.87 21.88
N THR A 463 22.64 -19.92 22.62
CA THR A 463 21.42 -20.69 22.39
C THR A 463 20.18 -19.91 22.82
N ALA A 464 19.02 -20.21 22.23
CA ALA A 464 17.75 -19.58 22.63
C ALA A 464 17.48 -19.69 24.14
N ARG A 465 17.80 -20.83 24.77
CA ARG A 465 17.66 -21.03 26.21
C ARG A 465 18.48 -20.02 27.03
N VAL A 466 19.73 -19.75 26.62
CA VAL A 466 20.60 -18.78 27.31
C VAL A 466 20.09 -17.37 27.07
N ASN A 467 19.72 -17.05 25.83
CA ASN A 467 19.16 -15.75 25.45
C ASN A 467 17.88 -15.43 26.24
N ASP A 468 16.95 -16.37 26.34
CA ASP A 468 15.71 -16.23 27.10
C ASP A 468 15.96 -16.12 28.62
N SER A 469 17.06 -16.71 29.13
CA SER A 469 17.47 -16.55 30.53
C SER A 469 18.01 -15.13 30.77
N GLN A 470 18.82 -14.59 29.85
CA GLN A 470 19.31 -13.21 29.93
C GLN A 470 18.17 -12.20 29.85
N TRP A 471 17.19 -12.43 28.97
CA TRP A 471 15.98 -11.62 28.91
C TRP A 471 15.22 -11.60 30.24
N ARG A 472 15.00 -12.77 30.87
CA ARG A 472 14.35 -12.84 32.19
C ARG A 472 15.10 -12.05 33.27
N ASN A 473 16.43 -12.13 33.28
CA ASN A 473 17.24 -11.33 34.21
C ASN A 473 17.08 -9.83 33.96
N GLN A 474 16.95 -9.42 32.69
CA GLN A 474 16.82 -8.02 32.30
C GLN A 474 15.51 -7.39 32.79
N ILE A 475 14.41 -8.15 32.82
CA ILE A 475 13.08 -7.68 33.29
C ILE A 475 13.15 -7.13 34.73
N GLU A 476 13.96 -7.74 35.59
CA GLU A 476 14.07 -7.42 37.02
C GLU A 476 15.33 -6.62 37.38
N LEU A 477 16.07 -6.13 36.37
CA LEU A 477 17.43 -5.63 36.63
C LEU A 477 17.44 -4.26 37.31
N TYR A 478 16.52 -3.38 36.92
CA TYR A 478 16.51 -1.98 37.34
C TYR A 478 15.11 -1.48 37.68
N GLU A 479 15.05 -0.47 38.52
CA GLU A 479 13.81 0.13 39.04
C GLU A 479 13.93 1.66 38.91
N PRO A 480 13.36 2.27 37.85
CA PRO A 480 13.28 3.72 37.78
C PRO A 480 12.34 4.26 38.86
N ALA A 481 12.50 5.54 39.21
CA ALA A 481 11.62 6.21 40.16
C ALA A 481 10.17 6.26 39.65
N GLU A 482 10.00 6.49 38.35
CA GLU A 482 8.71 6.50 37.66
C GLU A 482 8.80 6.00 36.22
N GLY A 483 7.68 5.49 35.68
CA GLY A 483 7.53 5.13 34.26
C GLY A 483 7.43 3.64 34.00
N ILE A 484 7.37 3.30 32.72
CA ILE A 484 7.33 1.92 32.22
C ILE A 484 8.75 1.45 31.95
N TYR A 485 9.19 0.46 32.69
CA TYR A 485 10.43 -0.28 32.42
C TYR A 485 10.09 -1.50 31.57
N LEU A 486 10.46 -1.48 30.29
CA LEU A 486 10.16 -2.52 29.31
C LEU A 486 11.44 -3.23 28.89
N ALA A 487 11.48 -4.55 29.01
CA ALA A 487 12.58 -5.37 28.53
C ALA A 487 12.13 -6.21 27.33
N PRO A 488 12.57 -5.90 26.10
CA PRO A 488 12.29 -6.73 24.93
C PRO A 488 13.26 -7.93 24.87
N ARG A 489 12.77 -9.03 24.31
CA ARG A 489 13.54 -10.21 23.89
C ARG A 489 13.88 -10.04 22.42
N ALA A 490 15.16 -9.91 22.06
CA ALA A 490 15.52 -9.72 20.65
C ALA A 490 14.99 -10.84 19.76
N PRO A 491 14.61 -10.60 18.50
CA PRO A 491 14.01 -11.65 17.67
C PRO A 491 14.96 -12.79 17.33
N THR A 492 16.27 -12.53 17.33
CA THR A 492 17.30 -13.50 16.95
C THR A 492 18.28 -13.78 18.10
N ASN A 493 19.03 -14.88 17.97
CA ASN A 493 20.06 -15.29 18.94
C ASN A 493 21.49 -15.02 18.45
N THR A 494 21.64 -14.27 17.36
CA THR A 494 22.93 -13.98 16.72
C THR A 494 23.81 -13.10 17.63
N TRP A 495 25.10 -13.02 17.33
CA TRP A 495 26.01 -12.16 18.11
C TRP A 495 25.63 -10.68 18.02
N ASN A 496 25.05 -10.26 16.89
CA ASN A 496 24.64 -8.89 16.59
C ASN A 496 23.13 -8.68 16.72
N LEU A 497 22.44 -9.43 17.60
CA LEU A 497 20.97 -9.46 17.73
C LEU A 497 20.30 -8.07 17.76
N TRP A 498 20.93 -7.06 18.35
CA TRP A 498 20.39 -5.70 18.47
C TRP A 498 20.81 -4.74 17.35
N HIS A 499 21.66 -5.19 16.42
CA HIS A 499 22.23 -4.37 15.34
C HIS A 499 21.50 -4.61 14.01
N GLN A 500 20.64 -5.62 13.95
CA GLN A 500 20.05 -6.06 12.69
C GLN A 500 18.96 -5.08 12.20
N PRO A 501 18.78 -4.90 10.88
CA PRO A 501 17.88 -3.88 10.34
C PRO A 501 16.41 -3.94 10.80
N HIS A 502 15.94 -5.13 11.19
CA HIS A 502 14.57 -5.28 11.67
C HIS A 502 14.35 -4.71 13.08
N ILE A 503 15.41 -4.53 13.87
CA ILE A 503 15.32 -4.03 15.26
C ILE A 503 14.72 -2.63 15.28
N ASP A 504 15.08 -1.79 14.32
CA ASP A 504 14.55 -0.45 14.14
C ASP A 504 13.03 -0.44 13.99
N GLN A 505 12.49 -1.38 13.20
CA GLN A 505 11.04 -1.50 13.00
C GLN A 505 10.33 -1.93 14.28
N PHE A 506 10.92 -2.88 15.02
CA PHE A 506 10.38 -3.30 16.32
C PHE A 506 10.43 -2.19 17.37
N PHE A 507 11.51 -1.42 17.45
CA PHE A 507 11.61 -0.32 18.41
C PHE A 507 10.65 0.81 18.08
N ASN A 508 10.52 1.19 16.80
CA ASN A 508 9.49 2.14 16.38
C ASN A 508 8.09 1.65 16.77
N ARG A 509 7.80 0.35 16.55
CA ARG A 509 6.53 -0.26 16.93
C ARG A 509 6.29 -0.21 18.44
N ILE A 510 7.25 -0.63 19.26
CA ILE A 510 7.16 -0.59 20.73
C ILE A 510 6.87 0.83 21.22
N ILE A 511 7.59 1.83 20.69
CA ILE A 511 7.42 3.22 21.11
C ILE A 511 6.03 3.74 20.71
N GLU A 512 5.59 3.52 19.46
CA GLU A 512 4.25 3.91 19.01
C GLU A 512 3.15 3.26 19.84
N ASP A 513 3.28 1.96 20.11
CA ASP A 513 2.28 1.19 20.83
C ASP A 513 2.23 1.62 22.31
N ALA A 514 3.38 1.86 22.94
CA ALA A 514 3.44 2.37 24.31
C ALA A 514 2.82 3.77 24.43
N ILE A 515 3.05 4.66 23.46
CA ILE A 515 2.41 5.98 23.41
C ILE A 515 0.89 5.84 23.28
N ALA A 516 0.43 4.98 22.37
CA ALA A 516 -1.01 4.82 22.11
C ALA A 516 -1.76 4.13 23.25
N LEU A 517 -1.18 3.09 23.84
CA LEU A 517 -1.86 2.19 24.76
C LEU A 517 -1.61 2.53 26.24
N GLU A 518 -0.43 3.07 26.56
CA GLU A 518 -0.02 3.34 27.95
C GLU A 518 0.18 4.84 28.25
N GLY A 519 -0.10 5.72 27.28
CA GLY A 519 0.00 7.17 27.49
C GLY A 519 1.45 7.65 27.73
N ILE A 520 2.44 6.96 27.15
CA ILE A 520 3.85 7.37 27.27
C ILE A 520 4.05 8.78 26.71
N ASN A 521 4.84 9.58 27.42
CA ASN A 521 5.32 10.86 26.93
C ASN A 521 6.38 10.64 25.82
N PRO A 522 6.14 11.04 24.57
CA PRO A 522 7.08 10.82 23.46
C PRO A 522 8.42 11.54 23.64
N ASN A 523 8.49 12.53 24.54
CA ASN A 523 9.73 13.24 24.86
C ASN A 523 10.49 12.66 26.07
N ARG A 524 10.00 11.56 26.68
CA ARG A 524 10.64 10.87 27.81
C ARG A 524 10.83 9.38 27.52
N VAL A 525 11.37 9.08 26.35
CA VAL A 525 11.77 7.73 25.94
C VAL A 525 13.27 7.58 26.11
N TYR A 526 13.67 6.49 26.77
CA TYR A 526 15.05 6.17 27.09
C TYR A 526 15.37 4.74 26.64
N ILE A 527 16.58 4.52 26.13
CA ILE A 527 17.07 3.15 25.87
C ILE A 527 18.30 2.85 26.72
N MET A 528 18.37 1.61 27.19
CA MET A 528 19.49 1.14 27.98
C MET A 528 19.76 -0.32 27.70
N GLY A 529 20.93 -0.81 28.08
CA GLY A 529 21.26 -2.21 27.81
C GLY A 529 22.56 -2.64 28.42
N TYR A 530 22.62 -3.93 28.75
CA TYR A 530 23.78 -4.55 29.39
C TYR A 530 24.43 -5.58 28.46
N SER A 531 25.77 -5.61 28.42
CA SER A 531 26.53 -6.57 27.60
C SER A 531 26.18 -6.44 26.11
N ALA A 532 25.72 -7.51 25.44
CA ALA A 532 25.21 -7.42 24.07
C ALA A 532 24.07 -6.39 23.92
N GLY A 533 23.26 -6.16 24.96
CA GLY A 533 22.29 -5.07 25.00
C GLY A 533 22.96 -3.70 25.00
N GLY A 534 24.12 -3.56 25.66
CA GLY A 534 24.97 -2.38 25.59
C GLY A 534 25.57 -2.18 24.19
N ASP A 535 25.96 -3.27 23.50
CA ASP A 535 26.30 -3.18 22.07
C ASP A 535 25.11 -2.63 21.26
N GLY A 536 23.88 -3.02 21.61
CA GLY A 536 22.65 -2.49 21.05
C GLY A 536 22.48 -0.99 21.27
N VAL A 537 22.73 -0.50 22.50
CA VAL A 537 22.67 0.94 22.82
C VAL A 537 23.63 1.74 21.96
N TYR A 538 24.87 1.28 21.81
CA TYR A 538 25.85 1.92 20.93
C TYR A 538 25.34 2.07 19.49
N GLN A 539 24.67 1.06 18.95
CA GLN A 539 24.16 1.09 17.58
C GLN A 539 22.87 1.91 17.43
N LEU A 540 21.92 1.76 18.36
CA LEU A 540 20.58 2.35 18.27
C LEU A 540 20.56 3.80 18.69
N ALA A 541 21.28 4.19 19.74
CA ALA A 541 21.19 5.55 20.28
C ALA A 541 21.57 6.63 19.26
N PRO A 542 22.67 6.52 18.47
CA PRO A 542 23.02 7.55 17.49
C PRO A 542 22.03 7.65 16.32
N ARG A 543 21.43 6.53 15.89
CA ARG A 543 20.53 6.50 14.71
C ARG A 543 19.06 6.73 15.04
N MET A 544 18.66 6.50 16.29
CA MET A 544 17.29 6.76 16.79
C MET A 544 17.22 7.99 17.70
N ALA A 545 18.27 8.82 17.78
CA ALA A 545 18.36 9.91 18.74
C ALA A 545 17.15 10.87 18.70
N ASP A 546 16.50 11.02 17.55
CA ASP A 546 15.32 11.86 17.36
C ASP A 546 14.01 11.28 17.95
N GLN A 547 14.07 10.11 18.56
CA GLN A 547 13.00 9.51 19.36
C GLN A 547 13.37 9.40 20.85
N LEU A 548 14.58 9.81 21.23
CA LEU A 548 15.13 9.53 22.56
C LEU A 548 15.43 10.82 23.31
N ALA A 549 15.26 10.78 24.64
CA ALA A 549 15.74 11.82 25.53
C ALA A 549 17.17 11.55 26.00
N ALA A 550 17.45 10.29 26.36
CA ALA A 550 18.79 9.84 26.71
C ALA A 550 18.96 8.33 26.52
N ALA A 551 20.22 7.87 26.58
CA ALA A 551 20.57 6.46 26.51
C ALA A 551 21.68 6.09 27.50
N ALA A 552 21.66 4.84 28.00
CA ALA A 552 22.66 4.31 28.93
C ALA A 552 23.27 2.99 28.42
N MET A 553 24.57 3.01 28.16
CA MET A 553 25.34 1.85 27.71
C MET A 553 26.05 1.20 28.90
N MET A 554 25.78 -0.09 29.15
CA MET A 554 26.46 -0.84 30.22
C MET A 554 27.21 -2.06 29.66
N ALA A 555 28.51 -2.14 29.91
CA ALA A 555 29.37 -3.30 29.59
C ALA A 555 29.31 -3.81 28.13
N GLY A 556 28.98 -2.95 27.17
CA GLY A 556 28.94 -3.24 25.74
C GLY A 556 30.18 -2.80 24.97
N HIS A 557 30.17 -3.03 23.66
CA HIS A 557 31.23 -2.69 22.71
C HIS A 557 30.64 -1.93 21.51
N PRO A 558 31.29 -0.84 21.04
CA PRO A 558 30.74 0.02 19.99
C PRO A 558 30.74 -0.60 18.60
N ASN A 559 31.58 -1.61 18.34
CA ASN A 559 31.64 -2.33 17.06
C ASN A 559 31.77 -1.41 15.83
N GLY A 560 32.53 -0.32 15.96
CA GLY A 560 32.82 0.62 14.86
C GLY A 560 31.76 1.68 14.62
N VAL A 561 30.69 1.77 15.42
CA VAL A 561 29.70 2.84 15.30
C VAL A 561 30.28 4.20 15.71
N SER A 562 29.80 5.24 15.06
CA SER A 562 30.19 6.62 15.33
C SER A 562 29.26 7.25 16.39
N PRO A 563 29.80 8.03 17.34
CA PRO A 563 29.00 8.79 18.31
C PRO A 563 28.31 10.03 17.73
N LEU A 564 28.56 10.40 16.46
CA LEU A 564 28.15 11.70 15.91
C LEU A 564 26.64 11.97 16.02
N GLY A 565 25.80 10.95 15.87
CA GLY A 565 24.33 11.08 15.99
C GLY A 565 23.82 11.34 17.40
N LEU A 566 24.65 11.18 18.44
CA LEU A 566 24.27 11.38 19.85
C LEU A 566 24.13 12.85 20.25
N ARG A 567 24.42 13.79 19.34
CA ARG A 567 24.54 15.22 19.66
C ARG A 567 23.43 15.76 20.57
N ASN A 568 22.18 15.38 20.29
CA ASN A 568 21.00 16.04 20.85
C ASN A 568 20.34 15.26 22.00
N ILE A 569 20.98 14.20 22.50
CA ILE A 569 20.48 13.38 23.62
C ILE A 569 21.52 13.27 24.73
N GLY A 570 21.08 12.92 25.94
CA GLY A 570 22.00 12.48 26.98
C GLY A 570 22.57 11.09 26.66
N PHE A 571 23.87 10.88 26.81
CA PHE A 571 24.47 9.55 26.68
C PHE A 571 25.37 9.21 27.88
N THR A 572 25.01 8.19 28.65
CA THR A 572 25.86 7.69 29.73
C THR A 572 26.46 6.32 29.42
N LEU A 573 27.69 6.09 29.88
CA LEU A 573 28.49 4.91 29.61
C LEU A 573 29.06 4.38 30.92
N HIS A 574 28.69 3.16 31.29
CA HIS A 574 29.26 2.47 32.45
C HIS A 574 30.01 1.20 32.03
N MET A 575 31.25 1.08 32.49
CA MET A 575 32.13 -0.05 32.14
C MET A 575 32.93 -0.53 33.35
N GLY A 576 33.10 -1.84 33.50
CA GLY A 576 34.00 -2.39 34.50
C GLY A 576 35.46 -2.19 34.10
N GLY A 577 36.30 -1.67 35.00
CA GLY A 577 37.73 -1.45 34.74
C GLY A 577 38.50 -2.73 34.42
N LYS A 578 38.00 -3.88 34.89
CA LYS A 578 38.55 -5.23 34.64
C LYS A 578 37.82 -5.97 33.50
N ASP A 579 36.84 -5.37 32.81
CA ASP A 579 36.18 -5.98 31.64
C ASP A 579 37.03 -5.83 30.38
N SER A 580 38.10 -6.62 30.29
CA SER A 580 39.05 -6.59 29.17
C SER A 580 38.62 -7.43 27.97
N ALA A 581 37.50 -8.17 28.06
CA ALA A 581 37.02 -8.97 26.95
C ALA A 581 36.70 -8.07 25.76
N TYR A 582 37.18 -8.45 24.56
CA TYR A 582 37.04 -7.64 23.34
C TYR A 582 37.57 -6.21 23.46
N ASN A 583 38.46 -5.96 24.42
CA ASN A 583 39.01 -4.64 24.70
C ASN A 583 37.94 -3.58 25.12
N ARG A 584 36.83 -4.03 25.72
CA ARG A 584 35.70 -3.16 26.11
C ARG A 584 36.10 -2.02 27.03
N ASN A 585 36.85 -2.29 28.10
CA ASN A 585 37.32 -1.25 29.03
C ASN A 585 38.17 -0.16 28.34
N ALA A 586 39.09 -0.53 27.46
CA ALA A 586 39.88 0.43 26.70
C ALA A 586 39.04 1.21 25.69
N LYS A 587 38.07 0.55 25.02
CA LYS A 587 37.14 1.23 24.12
C LYS A 587 36.20 2.19 24.83
N ALA A 588 35.78 1.88 26.06
CA ALA A 588 35.05 2.81 26.90
C ALA A 588 35.89 4.05 27.26
N ALA A 589 37.18 3.87 27.55
CA ALA A 589 38.11 4.98 27.77
C ALA A 589 38.30 5.84 26.51
N GLU A 590 38.43 5.22 25.34
CA GLU A 590 38.50 5.93 24.04
C GLU A 590 37.21 6.74 23.78
N TRP A 591 36.04 6.15 24.04
CA TRP A 591 34.76 6.85 23.92
C TRP A 591 34.60 8.01 24.91
N LYS A 592 35.17 7.90 26.12
CA LYS A 592 35.22 9.00 27.07
C LYS A 592 35.94 10.21 26.49
N GLU A 593 37.13 10.01 25.93
CA GLU A 593 37.90 11.09 25.31
C GLU A 593 37.20 11.62 24.05
N THR A 594 36.65 10.73 23.22
CA THR A 594 35.94 11.11 21.98
C THR A 594 34.71 11.97 22.27
N LEU A 595 33.89 11.59 23.25
CA LEU A 595 32.71 12.37 23.65
C LEU A 595 33.10 13.70 24.30
N ALA A 596 34.18 13.73 25.09
CA ALA A 596 34.72 14.95 25.67
C ALA A 596 35.20 15.92 24.58
N GLU A 597 35.90 15.43 23.56
CA GLU A 597 36.34 16.23 22.41
C GLU A 597 35.14 16.77 21.62
N LEU A 598 34.16 15.92 21.30
CA LEU A 598 32.94 16.33 20.60
C LEU A 598 32.17 17.41 21.38
N ARG A 599 32.03 17.26 22.70
CA ARG A 599 31.44 18.27 23.58
C ARG A 599 32.26 19.55 23.63
N SER A 600 33.59 19.46 23.65
CA SER A 600 34.47 20.64 23.65
C SER A 600 34.33 21.44 22.35
N ASN A 601 34.13 20.76 21.22
CA ASN A 601 33.93 21.36 19.90
C ASN A 601 32.48 21.83 19.66
N ASP A 602 31.52 21.26 20.38
CA ASP A 602 30.11 21.64 20.36
C ASP A 602 29.57 21.71 21.81
N PRO A 603 29.78 22.84 22.51
CA PRO A 603 29.42 22.98 23.93
C PRO A 603 27.93 22.84 24.25
N ASP A 604 27.05 22.80 23.24
CA ASP A 604 25.61 22.58 23.42
C ASP A 604 25.20 21.12 23.14
N GLY A 605 26.02 20.36 22.40
CA GLY A 605 25.75 18.95 22.03
C GLY A 605 26.54 17.93 22.84
N TYR A 606 26.23 16.64 22.70
CA TYR A 606 26.99 15.52 23.29
C TYR A 606 27.09 15.58 24.82
N VAL A 607 26.00 15.88 25.52
CA VAL A 607 25.97 15.80 26.99
C VAL A 607 26.16 14.33 27.39
N HIS A 608 27.22 14.05 28.16
CA HIS A 608 27.59 12.69 28.47
C HIS A 608 28.14 12.51 29.89
N GLU A 609 28.09 11.27 30.36
CA GLU A 609 28.79 10.82 31.56
C GLU A 609 29.45 9.47 31.25
N VAL A 610 30.75 9.33 31.53
CA VAL A 610 31.45 8.06 31.33
C VAL A 610 32.15 7.63 32.61
N VAL A 611 31.69 6.51 33.16
CA VAL A 611 32.17 5.93 34.41
C VAL A 611 32.81 4.58 34.15
N ILE A 612 34.12 4.51 34.39
CA ILE A 612 34.87 3.24 34.42
C ILE A 612 35.02 2.85 35.90
N HIS A 613 34.36 1.76 36.30
CA HIS A 613 34.36 1.29 37.69
C HIS A 613 35.57 0.37 37.94
N PRO A 614 36.67 0.86 38.57
CA PRO A 614 37.99 0.21 38.47
C PRO A 614 38.03 -1.22 39.00
N GLU A 615 37.23 -1.52 40.02
CA GLU A 615 37.29 -2.79 40.72
C GLU A 615 36.46 -3.92 40.08
N PHE A 616 35.58 -3.60 39.14
CA PHE A 616 34.61 -4.54 38.60
C PHE A 616 34.99 -5.08 37.22
N GLY A 617 34.62 -6.33 36.97
CA GLY A 617 34.70 -6.97 35.65
C GLY A 617 33.43 -6.72 34.83
N HIS A 618 33.05 -7.69 33.99
CA HIS A 618 31.87 -7.57 33.11
C HIS A 618 30.56 -7.28 33.87
N TRP A 619 30.39 -7.84 35.08
CA TRP A 619 29.29 -7.52 35.97
C TRP A 619 29.72 -6.47 37.01
N MET A 620 29.07 -5.30 36.98
CA MET A 620 29.40 -4.14 37.83
C MET A 620 28.62 -4.10 39.15
N GLN A 621 27.95 -5.20 39.52
CA GLN A 621 27.18 -5.32 40.77
C GLN A 621 26.16 -4.19 40.96
N ARG A 622 25.50 -3.78 39.87
CA ARG A 622 24.51 -2.68 39.81
C ARG A 622 25.04 -1.30 40.19
N GLN A 623 26.35 -1.09 40.29
CA GLN A 623 26.92 0.26 40.47
C GLN A 623 26.60 1.18 39.28
N ASP A 624 26.29 0.60 38.13
CA ASP A 624 25.81 1.27 36.92
C ASP A 624 24.34 1.74 37.00
N ALA A 625 23.56 1.33 38.00
CA ALA A 625 22.15 1.73 38.12
C ALA A 625 21.94 3.25 38.27
N VAL A 626 22.98 3.98 38.72
CA VAL A 626 22.99 5.45 38.79
C VAL A 626 22.73 6.11 37.42
N ALA A 627 22.95 5.38 36.33
CA ALA A 627 22.64 5.81 34.96
C ALA A 627 21.17 6.19 34.77
N ILE A 628 20.25 5.55 35.50
CA ILE A 628 18.80 5.73 35.31
C ILE A 628 18.37 7.08 35.84
N ASP A 629 18.80 7.41 37.06
CA ASP A 629 18.59 8.72 37.68
C ASP A 629 19.24 9.81 36.82
N TRP A 630 20.42 9.55 36.25
CA TRP A 630 21.07 10.48 35.33
C TRP A 630 20.24 10.70 34.05
N MET A 631 19.79 9.65 33.39
CA MET A 631 18.97 9.72 32.17
C MET A 631 17.63 10.42 32.40
N SER A 632 16.98 10.18 33.55
CA SER A 632 15.65 10.72 33.87
C SER A 632 15.57 12.26 33.82
N LYS A 633 16.71 12.93 33.96
CA LYS A 633 16.86 14.41 33.92
C LYS A 633 16.74 14.98 32.51
N PHE A 634 16.81 14.14 31.48
CA PHE A 634 16.74 14.56 30.09
C PHE A 634 15.31 14.48 29.57
N THR A 635 14.93 15.48 28.78
CA THR A 635 13.73 15.48 27.95
C THR A 635 14.17 15.72 26.51
N ARG A 636 13.62 14.95 25.58
CA ARG A 636 13.97 15.06 24.16
C ARG A 636 13.65 16.47 23.65
N ASN A 637 14.58 17.05 22.90
CA ASN A 637 14.30 18.22 22.07
C ASN A 637 13.97 17.76 20.64
N PRO A 638 12.70 17.79 20.21
CA PRO A 638 12.29 17.31 18.89
C PRO A 638 12.69 18.26 17.75
N LEU A 639 12.97 19.53 18.04
CA LEU A 639 13.28 20.58 17.06
C LEU A 639 14.63 21.27 17.37
N PRO A 640 15.74 20.52 17.48
CA PRO A 640 17.03 21.06 17.84
C PRO A 640 17.51 22.08 16.81
N THR A 641 18.26 23.09 17.25
CA THR A 641 18.85 24.11 16.36
C THR A 641 20.01 23.58 15.53
N ARG A 642 20.55 22.40 15.85
CA ARG A 642 21.59 21.75 15.05
C ARG A 642 21.37 20.26 15.00
N VAL A 643 21.39 19.72 13.80
CA VAL A 643 21.26 18.28 13.51
C VAL A 643 22.58 17.79 12.93
N VAL A 644 23.10 16.73 13.52
CA VAL A 644 24.25 15.96 13.00
C VAL A 644 23.73 14.57 12.71
N TRP A 645 23.42 14.30 11.45
CA TRP A 645 22.90 13.03 10.99
C TRP A 645 24.00 12.25 10.30
N HIS A 646 24.41 11.13 10.89
CA HIS A 646 25.34 10.20 10.27
C HIS A 646 24.64 8.84 10.13
N GLN A 647 24.49 8.36 8.89
CA GLN A 647 23.78 7.12 8.53
C GLN A 647 24.61 5.88 8.86
N THR A 648 24.92 5.66 10.15
CA THR A 648 25.70 4.49 10.57
C THR A 648 24.86 3.21 10.53
N GLY A 649 25.32 2.22 9.77
CA GLY A 649 24.68 0.91 9.69
C GLY A 649 23.46 0.92 8.77
N VAL A 650 22.26 1.00 9.34
CA VAL A 650 20.98 0.90 8.62
C VAL A 650 20.56 2.32 8.20
N PRO A 651 20.43 2.61 6.89
CA PRO A 651 20.02 3.94 6.46
C PRO A 651 18.55 4.24 6.80
N HIS A 652 18.30 5.45 7.30
CA HIS A 652 16.97 5.95 7.66
C HIS A 652 16.48 6.99 6.65
N SER A 653 15.16 7.13 6.53
CA SER A 653 14.52 8.12 5.66
C SER A 653 14.44 9.52 6.26
N GLN A 654 14.61 9.65 7.58
CA GLN A 654 14.42 10.90 8.31
C GLN A 654 15.22 10.88 9.61
N PHE A 655 15.66 12.06 10.04
CA PHE A 655 16.30 12.29 11.33
C PHE A 655 16.01 13.72 11.82
N TYR A 656 15.28 13.85 12.93
CA TYR A 656 14.69 15.13 13.37
C TYR A 656 13.87 15.77 12.23
N TRP A 657 14.15 17.03 11.88
CA TRP A 657 13.52 17.79 10.80
C TRP A 657 14.26 17.67 9.45
N LEU A 658 15.20 16.73 9.32
CA LEU A 658 15.83 16.38 8.05
C LEU A 658 15.22 15.10 7.46
N ALA A 659 15.15 15.03 6.14
CA ALA A 659 14.76 13.84 5.41
C ALA A 659 15.74 13.50 4.28
N ALA A 660 15.74 12.24 3.85
CA ALA A 660 16.57 11.72 2.78
C ALA A 660 15.72 11.04 1.70
N THR A 661 16.03 11.37 0.44
CA THR A 661 15.47 10.69 -0.73
C THR A 661 15.81 9.20 -0.70
N GLU A 662 15.08 8.37 -1.45
CA GLU A 662 15.39 6.94 -1.54
C GLU A 662 16.83 6.70 -2.01
N THR A 663 17.34 7.55 -2.91
CA THR A 663 18.71 7.43 -3.43
C THR A 663 19.79 7.90 -2.47
N ASP A 664 19.45 8.71 -1.47
CA ASP A 664 20.39 9.29 -0.49
C ASP A 664 20.42 8.51 0.84
N ARG A 665 19.62 7.44 0.96
CA ARG A 665 19.63 6.50 2.09
C ARG A 665 20.80 5.53 1.97
N VAL A 666 22.01 6.06 2.02
CA VAL A 666 23.24 5.28 1.88
C VAL A 666 24.01 5.17 3.20
N PRO A 667 24.61 4.02 3.53
CA PRO A 667 25.44 3.88 4.71
C PRO A 667 26.60 4.87 4.73
N ASN A 668 26.87 5.45 5.90
CA ASN A 668 27.89 6.46 6.18
C ASN A 668 27.67 7.84 5.52
N ALA A 669 26.53 8.09 4.86
CA ALA A 669 26.22 9.46 4.48
C ALA A 669 26.06 10.37 5.71
N LYS A 670 26.47 11.63 5.56
CA LYS A 670 26.52 12.59 6.66
C LYS A 670 25.91 13.93 6.27
N MET A 671 25.03 14.44 7.13
CA MET A 671 24.44 15.77 7.01
C MET A 671 24.62 16.53 8.32
N MET A 672 25.08 17.78 8.22
CA MET A 672 25.15 18.70 9.34
C MET A 672 24.45 19.99 8.98
N VAL A 673 23.34 20.29 9.66
CA VAL A 673 22.53 21.48 9.37
C VAL A 673 22.26 22.25 10.66
N ASN A 674 22.59 23.54 10.64
CA ASN A 674 22.27 24.48 11.70
C ASN A 674 21.05 25.31 11.31
N ARG A 675 20.23 25.67 12.29
CA ARG A 675 19.05 26.52 12.17
C ARG A 675 19.18 27.68 13.16
N ASP A 676 19.03 28.89 12.65
CA ASP A 676 18.86 30.12 13.40
C ASP A 676 17.60 30.85 12.89
N GLY A 677 16.48 30.63 13.59
CA GLY A 677 15.16 31.03 13.14
C GLY A 677 14.85 30.47 11.74
N ASN A 678 14.61 31.39 10.79
CA ASN A 678 14.32 31.08 9.39
C ASN A 678 15.57 30.82 8.52
N VAL A 679 16.77 30.85 9.10
CA VAL A 679 18.02 30.64 8.36
C VAL A 679 18.58 29.25 8.66
N PHE A 680 18.70 28.43 7.63
CA PHE A 680 19.33 27.12 7.68
C PHE A 680 20.70 27.20 7.01
N THR A 681 21.72 26.63 7.66
CA THR A 681 23.08 26.54 7.11
C THR A 681 23.47 25.08 7.06
N ILE A 682 23.59 24.54 5.85
CA ILE A 682 24.13 23.22 5.59
C ILE A 682 25.65 23.35 5.70
N GLN A 683 26.22 22.75 6.74
CA GLN A 683 27.66 22.75 6.97
C GLN A 683 28.35 21.59 6.25
N GLU A 684 27.64 20.47 6.13
CA GLU A 684 28.17 19.24 5.55
C GLU A 684 27.04 18.42 4.92
N ALA A 685 27.29 17.84 3.75
CA ALA A 685 26.38 16.97 3.02
C ALA A 685 27.21 15.95 2.21
N GLU A 686 27.78 14.96 2.90
CA GLU A 686 28.65 13.94 2.31
C GLU A 686 27.82 12.70 1.93
N GLY A 687 27.97 12.24 0.68
CA GLY A 687 27.23 11.08 0.17
C GLY A 687 25.75 11.35 -0.07
N ILE A 688 25.33 12.62 -0.13
CA ILE A 688 23.95 13.08 -0.30
C ILE A 688 23.85 13.94 -1.57
N LYS A 689 22.84 13.68 -2.40
CA LYS A 689 22.54 14.48 -3.60
C LYS A 689 21.57 15.61 -3.32
N GLU A 690 20.64 15.41 -2.39
CA GLU A 690 19.63 16.39 -2.02
C GLU A 690 19.39 16.37 -0.51
N VAL A 691 19.44 17.56 0.10
CA VAL A 691 19.08 17.76 1.51
C VAL A 691 17.63 18.22 1.56
N ILE A 692 16.78 17.44 2.24
CA ILE A 692 15.38 17.80 2.48
C ILE A 692 15.24 18.36 3.90
N ILE A 693 14.76 19.60 4.01
CA ILE A 693 14.50 20.29 5.30
C ILE A 693 12.98 20.38 5.48
N ARG A 694 12.46 19.73 6.51
CA ARG A 694 11.04 19.80 6.89
C ARG A 694 10.81 20.91 7.91
N LEU A 695 9.66 21.57 7.81
CA LEU A 695 9.35 22.82 8.49
C LEU A 695 8.01 22.76 9.21
N ASN A 696 7.91 23.37 10.38
CA ASN A 696 6.66 23.57 11.10
C ASN A 696 6.62 24.92 11.85
N ASP A 697 5.45 25.25 12.38
CA ASP A 697 5.16 26.54 13.02
C ASP A 697 5.89 26.78 14.35
N ASP A 698 6.53 25.76 14.90
CA ASP A 698 7.28 25.83 16.16
C ASP A 698 8.77 26.10 15.90
N MET A 699 9.24 25.90 14.66
CA MET A 699 10.65 26.11 14.28
C MET A 699 10.89 27.33 13.38
N ILE A 700 9.89 27.81 12.64
CA ILE A 700 10.06 28.98 11.76
C ILE A 700 8.85 29.91 11.81
N ASP A 701 9.06 31.15 11.37
CA ASP A 701 8.01 32.08 11.02
C ASP A 701 7.65 31.90 9.53
N PHE A 702 6.49 31.33 9.23
CA PHE A 702 6.03 31.13 7.85
C PHE A 702 5.74 32.45 7.10
N ASP A 703 5.57 33.56 7.82
CA ASP A 703 5.31 34.87 7.21
C ASP A 703 6.61 35.58 6.79
N SER A 704 7.76 35.01 7.15
CA SER A 704 9.09 35.50 6.80
C SER A 704 9.78 34.55 5.79
N PRO A 705 10.62 35.07 4.87
CA PRO A 705 11.38 34.21 3.96
C PRO A 705 12.25 33.20 4.72
N VAL A 706 12.35 31.98 4.21
CA VAL A 706 13.28 30.96 4.71
C VAL A 706 14.52 30.95 3.84
N ILE A 707 15.69 31.05 4.46
CA ILE A 707 16.97 31.13 3.76
C ILE A 707 17.76 29.86 4.04
N VAL A 708 18.21 29.17 3.00
CA VAL A 708 19.12 28.03 3.12
C VAL A 708 20.47 28.37 2.49
N LYS A 709 21.54 28.23 3.28
CA LYS A 709 22.92 28.49 2.88
C LYS A 709 23.70 27.18 2.74
N PHE A 710 24.42 27.01 1.64
CA PHE A 710 25.33 25.88 1.45
C PHE A 710 26.56 26.30 0.63
N GLY A 711 27.73 26.36 1.28
CA GLY A 711 28.91 27.01 0.72
C GLY A 711 28.60 28.47 0.38
N ASP A 712 28.92 28.89 -0.86
CA ASP A 712 28.61 30.24 -1.36
C ASP A 712 27.16 30.39 -1.88
N ARG A 713 26.38 29.29 -1.92
CA ARG A 713 25.01 29.30 -2.44
C ARG A 713 24.02 29.73 -1.36
N ILE A 714 23.07 30.58 -1.76
CA ILE A 714 21.98 31.05 -0.92
C ILE A 714 20.67 30.80 -1.67
N HIS A 715 19.80 30.00 -1.10
CA HIS A 715 18.44 29.75 -1.57
C HIS A 715 17.48 30.50 -0.67
N ALA A 716 16.63 31.35 -1.24
CA ALA A 716 15.56 32.02 -0.52
C ALA A 716 14.21 31.44 -0.96
N PHE A 717 13.39 31.08 0.02
CA PHE A 717 12.05 30.55 -0.18
C PHE A 717 11.05 31.54 0.40
N GLU A 718 10.24 32.10 -0.48
CA GLU A 718 9.16 33.04 -0.14
C GLU A 718 7.81 32.33 -0.26
N ASP A 719 6.77 32.87 0.40
CA ASP A 719 5.39 32.42 0.28
C ASP A 719 5.09 30.96 0.68
N LEU A 720 5.92 30.36 1.52
CA LEU A 720 5.76 28.97 1.98
C LEU A 720 4.34 28.70 2.50
N THR A 721 3.77 27.57 2.08
CA THR A 721 2.42 27.16 2.45
C THR A 721 2.43 25.90 3.28
N ARG A 722 1.58 25.85 4.29
CA ARG A 722 1.33 24.65 5.10
C ARG A 722 0.51 23.62 4.29
N SER A 723 1.01 22.40 4.21
CA SER A 723 0.47 21.27 3.47
C SER A 723 -0.16 20.27 4.41
N ARG A 724 -1.48 20.07 4.26
CA ARG A 724 -2.20 18.99 4.93
C ARG A 724 -1.66 17.61 4.59
N ALA A 725 -1.29 17.38 3.32
CA ALA A 725 -0.77 16.09 2.88
C ALA A 725 0.55 15.76 3.59
N LEU A 726 1.42 16.75 3.79
CA LEU A 726 2.68 16.56 4.50
C LEU A 726 2.46 16.34 6.01
N ILE A 727 1.46 17.02 6.61
CA ILE A 727 1.04 16.77 7.99
C ILE A 727 0.60 15.30 8.15
N GLU A 728 -0.27 14.82 7.26
CA GLU A 728 -0.74 13.42 7.29
C GLU A 728 0.42 12.43 7.04
N GLN A 729 1.33 12.73 6.12
CA GLN A 729 2.50 11.91 5.85
C GLN A 729 3.42 11.81 7.08
N THR A 730 3.85 12.94 7.62
CA THR A 730 4.83 12.98 8.73
C THR A 730 4.26 12.37 10.00
N LEU A 731 2.96 12.55 10.25
CA LEU A 731 2.27 11.88 11.36
C LEU A 731 2.14 10.36 11.17
N ASN A 732 2.01 9.88 9.93
CA ASN A 732 2.01 8.43 9.66
C ASN A 732 3.41 7.82 9.74
N GLU A 733 4.45 8.61 9.42
CA GLU A 733 5.86 8.23 9.56
C GLU A 733 6.30 8.19 11.03
N ARG A 734 5.80 9.11 11.87
CA ARG A 734 5.97 9.13 13.33
C ARG A 734 4.69 9.55 14.02
N SER A 735 4.17 8.66 14.86
CA SER A 735 2.97 8.93 15.67
C SER A 735 3.27 9.86 16.87
N ASP A 736 3.77 11.06 16.59
CA ASP A 736 4.27 12.04 17.57
C ASP A 736 4.04 13.46 17.07
N THR A 737 3.21 14.23 17.78
CA THR A 737 2.84 15.59 17.39
C THR A 737 4.02 16.55 17.33
N ASN A 738 5.08 16.29 18.10
CA ASN A 738 6.26 17.16 18.13
C ASN A 738 7.17 16.98 16.91
N ALA A 739 6.92 15.95 16.09
CA ALA A 739 7.66 15.62 14.88
C ALA A 739 6.80 15.71 13.61
N VAL A 740 5.71 16.49 13.66
CA VAL A 740 4.85 16.75 12.51
C VAL A 740 5.31 18.00 11.78
N PHE A 741 5.39 17.91 10.45
CA PHE A 741 5.82 19.01 9.59
C PHE A 741 4.76 19.35 8.55
N SER A 742 4.68 20.63 8.23
CA SER A 742 3.67 21.19 7.34
C SER A 742 4.26 21.83 6.09
N ALA A 743 5.58 22.02 5.98
CA ALA A 743 6.24 22.32 4.71
C ALA A 743 7.58 21.57 4.58
N GLU A 744 8.12 21.51 3.36
CA GLU A 744 9.41 20.91 3.07
C GLU A 744 10.16 21.72 2.00
N LEU A 745 11.48 21.77 2.13
CA LEU A 745 12.41 22.40 1.19
C LEU A 745 13.34 21.33 0.64
N HIS A 746 13.55 21.35 -0.67
CA HIS A 746 14.41 20.42 -1.39
C HIS A 746 15.64 21.18 -1.89
N ILE A 747 16.82 20.81 -1.39
CA ILE A 747 18.07 21.55 -1.63
C ILE A 747 19.08 20.65 -2.32
N PRO A 748 19.34 20.84 -3.63
CA PRO A 748 20.34 20.05 -4.33
C PRO A 748 21.74 20.37 -3.81
N VAL A 749 22.53 19.32 -3.59
CA VAL A 749 23.92 19.40 -3.11
C VAL A 749 24.90 19.60 -4.29
N ASN A 750 24.53 19.18 -5.49
CA ASN A 750 25.34 19.32 -6.70
C ASN A 750 25.34 20.72 -7.31
#